data_AF-A0AA96WAZ8-F1
#
_entry.id   AF-A0AA96WAZ8-F1
#
_cell.length_a   1.000
_cell.length_b   1.000
_cell.length_c   1.000
_cell.angle_alpha   90.00
_cell.angle_beta   90.00
_cell.angle_gamma   90.00
#
_symmetry.space_group_name_H-M   'P 1'
#
loop_
_entity.id
_entity.type
_entity.pdbx_description
1 polymer ?
#
loop_
_entity_poly.entity_id
_entity_poly.type
_entity_poly.pdbx_seq_one_letter_code
_entity_poly.pdbx_strand_id
1 'polypeptide(L)'
;MLALIEIGEGSFEEGFPVTLRLGSHGSPLRRIEGNFNLPSAPDIPNLYERWRRYYYLLPQIRTISIPPNQRTQIYSSEQDEENRRNCEEAVIELENFLRINWFPQSNFTTLRTVISHVAQNSNEPQQVVFQTNNTYLQKLPWHVFNLFDDLPELGFALSGGMTWETALDTEFISFNRPVRILAVLGNSEGINVEQDREYLEQLQGADIHFLVEPSRQELNNQLWHQQWDMLYFAGHSYSDSDGRRAEFQINPQDSLSVGRLRAALQRAVRQGLNLAIFNSCNGLGLATQLAELRIPQMIVMRESVPDQVAQAFLREFLRLIAEGSPLDFAIRETCGWLQGHIGYDFPGAHWFPVIIQSPAAPPLVWPQPTQTSPTPAPSPAPTVAENNSITQNPEVSNSAIDPNTSPAQNSEDRKIASNTSTELNDSTQNRESQAGEPTLLDRLLNHSFWQAIGRQLREVKFLFVVGVLIFSVLGIFINFVLDVASTDPVDSSPTLTSLSLQIGDDLSLGEETLVKSKISDAKTAGNQAFLEAALTGDYSNAIYWFTESLKEESNDPETWLYLLNSIAQQKVNESQKENIATPYIIQKVAVAVPVGVPSYSPEDEVSDIAEELLRGVVLAQSEMNCGSVSNIKAIVESNESLNNCKGRDGRFLIFLVGNDQDKPSKGREIAKAIAKQSNILAFIGNNASEVTQQSLEEFQSTELVSISPSNTSIFLTSSNSKNDRLFLAATNDEVAARSLAEFIKNRFRNRGVTATDIAIATDLTNYNPYGESFKNVFLEALSLQYQKQAVIGCDLSKQSVVSDCLQRGQAVQWLLLIPTVEETMQNALKLIENNPRWNLLGSDSTFDQRMLTEQAYKSELVVAVPWGRDEFESDFEIKASELFGVKQGYSWRTLTAYDSTKTIIKSLDELAHNHKPATRSEVYQQLAKPNEFIADGALGPGTIKFDKNRNRVPIEGLGVLVKVEQVVTRTGEVDYEFRRLPSKL
;
A
#
# COMPACT_ATOMS: atom_id res chain seq x y z
N MET A 1 -0.35 0.91 34.70
CA MET A 1 0.34 2.13 34.24
C MET A 1 0.59 1.97 32.75
N LEU A 2 0.03 2.89 31.98
CA LEU A 2 0.02 2.88 30.53
C LEU A 2 0.81 4.10 30.02
N ALA A 3 1.82 3.84 29.20
CA ALA A 3 2.58 4.83 28.46
C ALA A 3 2.27 4.73 26.96
N LEU A 4 1.48 5.67 26.44
CA LEU A 4 1.15 5.77 25.03
C LEU A 4 2.13 6.72 24.34
N ILE A 5 2.86 6.20 23.36
CA ILE A 5 3.82 6.93 22.52
C ILE A 5 3.15 7.15 21.16
N GLU A 6 2.55 8.33 20.99
CA GLU A 6 1.90 8.76 19.75
C GLU A 6 2.97 9.30 18.80
N ILE A 7 3.37 8.51 17.81
CA ILE A 7 4.38 8.88 16.81
C ILE A 7 3.65 9.49 15.60
N GLY A 8 3.85 10.80 15.40
CA GLY A 8 3.22 11.56 14.33
C GLY A 8 3.86 11.37 12.96
N GLU A 9 3.40 12.17 12.00
CA GLU A 9 3.91 12.18 10.63
C GLU A 9 5.33 12.77 10.57
N GLY A 10 6.18 12.14 9.77
CA GLY A 10 7.62 12.38 9.71
C GLY A 10 8.30 11.28 8.88
N SER A 11 9.63 11.25 8.86
CA SER A 11 10.42 10.37 8.01
C SER A 11 11.65 9.82 8.72
N PHE A 12 12.35 8.85 8.13
CA PHE A 12 13.63 8.40 8.70
C PHE A 12 14.75 9.41 8.43
N GLU A 13 14.59 10.27 7.44
CA GLU A 13 15.53 11.32 7.06
C GLU A 13 15.47 12.51 8.02
N GLU A 14 14.26 12.91 8.45
CA GLU A 14 14.01 14.08 9.30
C GLU A 14 13.75 13.73 10.78
N GLY A 15 13.32 12.49 11.04
CA GLY A 15 12.79 12.04 12.33
C GLY A 15 11.26 12.14 12.40
N PHE A 16 10.71 11.77 13.56
CA PHE A 16 9.26 11.71 13.80
C PHE A 16 8.90 12.47 15.08
N PRO A 17 7.95 13.42 15.06
CA PRO A 17 7.47 14.09 16.27
C PRO A 17 6.71 13.09 17.16
N VAL A 18 6.89 13.18 18.48
CA VAL A 18 6.25 12.27 19.44
C VAL A 18 5.42 13.07 20.43
N THR A 19 4.20 12.59 20.69
CA THR A 19 3.44 12.96 21.89
C THR A 19 3.42 11.80 22.87
N LEU A 20 3.89 12.04 24.09
CA LEU A 20 3.82 11.09 25.20
C LEU A 20 2.55 11.35 26.02
N ARG A 21 1.75 10.32 26.26
CA ARG A 21 0.61 10.35 27.19
C ARG A 21 0.74 9.24 28.24
N LEU A 22 0.55 9.58 29.51
CA LEU A 22 0.70 8.64 30.64
C LEU A 22 -0.58 8.59 31.50
N GLY A 23 -0.85 7.43 32.11
CA GLY A 23 -1.93 7.27 33.09
C GLY A 23 -2.09 5.84 33.61
N SER A 24 -3.16 5.60 34.35
CA SER A 24 -3.63 4.27 34.74
C SER A 24 -4.54 3.69 33.64
N HIS A 25 -4.69 2.37 33.57
CA HIS A 25 -5.61 1.75 32.60
C HIS A 25 -7.07 2.14 32.90
N GLY A 26 -7.91 2.22 31.86
CA GLY A 26 -9.29 2.72 31.95
C GLY A 26 -9.43 4.23 32.25
N SER A 27 -8.35 4.93 32.60
CA SER A 27 -8.36 6.37 32.91
C SER A 27 -7.92 7.24 31.73
N PRO A 28 -8.42 8.49 31.59
CA PRO A 28 -7.97 9.41 30.54
C PRO A 28 -6.46 9.71 30.63
N LEU A 29 -5.70 9.28 29.62
CA LEU A 29 -4.25 9.44 29.56
C LEU A 29 -3.85 10.91 29.40
N ARG A 30 -3.03 11.42 30.32
CA ARG A 30 -2.58 12.81 30.36
C ARG A 30 -1.38 13.02 29.45
N ARG A 31 -1.45 14.02 28.57
CA ARG A 31 -0.31 14.47 27.76
C ARG A 31 0.80 15.01 28.67
N ILE A 32 2.03 14.58 28.43
CA ILE A 32 3.23 15.11 29.09
C ILE A 32 3.77 16.26 28.23
N GLU A 33 4.03 17.41 28.83
CA GLU A 33 4.66 18.54 28.15
C GLU A 33 6.16 18.28 28.01
N GLY A 34 6.65 18.33 26.77
CA GLY A 34 8.06 18.10 26.42
C GLY A 34 8.24 18.08 24.90
N ASN A 35 9.46 18.35 24.44
CA ASN A 35 9.82 18.22 23.02
C ASN A 35 10.34 16.79 22.78
N PHE A 36 9.43 15.83 22.59
CA PHE A 36 9.77 14.45 22.28
C PHE A 36 9.78 14.24 20.76
N ASN A 37 10.78 13.51 20.26
CA ASN A 37 10.80 12.99 18.90
C ASN A 37 11.60 11.69 18.85
N LEU A 38 11.35 10.89 17.81
CA LEU A 38 12.32 9.92 17.33
C LEU A 38 13.26 10.68 16.38
N PRO A 39 14.59 10.63 16.55
CA PRO A 39 15.51 11.36 15.71
C PRO A 39 15.69 10.69 14.33
N SER A 40 16.29 11.43 13.40
CA SER A 40 16.74 10.95 12.09
C SER A 40 17.59 9.67 12.20
N ALA A 41 17.34 8.72 11.30
CA ALA A 41 18.00 7.43 11.14
C ALA A 41 17.70 6.81 9.75
N PRO A 42 18.15 7.44 8.63
CA PRO A 42 17.85 7.00 7.26
C PRO A 42 18.40 5.60 6.90
N ASP A 43 19.31 5.07 7.71
CA ASP A 43 19.85 3.71 7.53
C ASP A 43 18.84 2.61 7.90
N ILE A 44 17.85 2.88 8.76
CA ILE A 44 16.97 1.83 9.32
C ILE A 44 16.17 1.06 8.24
N PRO A 45 15.52 1.71 7.25
CA PRO A 45 14.86 0.99 6.16
C PRO A 45 15.82 0.09 5.36
N ASN A 46 17.04 0.56 5.11
CA ASN A 46 18.07 -0.19 4.36
C ASN A 46 18.61 -1.38 5.15
N LEU A 47 18.87 -1.20 6.45
CA LEU A 47 19.28 -2.28 7.36
C LEU A 47 18.19 -3.35 7.51
N TYR A 48 16.93 -2.92 7.62
CA TYR A 48 15.78 -3.83 7.67
C TYR A 48 15.65 -4.64 6.38
N GLU A 49 15.65 -4.02 5.21
CA GLU A 49 15.54 -4.75 3.94
C GLU A 49 16.80 -5.58 3.61
N ARG A 50 17.99 -5.22 4.14
CA ARG A 50 19.20 -6.06 4.09
C ARG A 50 19.02 -7.36 4.88
N TRP A 51 18.60 -7.31 6.14
CA TRP A 51 18.30 -8.51 6.92
C TRP A 51 17.22 -9.34 6.22
N ARG A 52 16.12 -8.69 5.83
CA ARG A 52 14.98 -9.32 5.18
C ARG A 52 15.40 -10.07 3.92
N ARG A 53 16.27 -9.49 3.08
CA ARG A 53 16.85 -10.16 1.90
C ARG A 53 17.51 -11.49 2.25
N TYR A 54 18.35 -11.54 3.27
CA TYR A 54 19.04 -12.77 3.67
C TYR A 54 18.09 -13.78 4.36
N TYR A 55 17.14 -13.29 5.15
CA TYR A 55 16.11 -14.12 5.76
C TYR A 55 15.26 -14.87 4.71
N TYR A 56 14.84 -14.18 3.62
CA TYR A 56 14.13 -14.83 2.51
C TYR A 56 15.01 -15.77 1.65
N LEU A 57 16.32 -15.85 1.89
CA LEU A 57 17.22 -16.85 1.29
C LEU A 57 17.40 -18.11 2.14
N LEU A 58 16.90 -18.16 3.38
CA LEU A 58 16.98 -19.35 4.23
C LEU A 58 16.17 -20.53 3.64
N PRO A 59 16.63 -21.79 3.77
CA PRO A 59 16.04 -22.94 3.07
C PRO A 59 14.52 -23.11 3.25
N GLN A 60 14.02 -23.15 4.50
CA GLN A 60 12.57 -23.30 4.76
C GLN A 60 11.76 -22.06 4.30
N ILE A 61 12.37 -20.87 4.23
CA ILE A 61 11.68 -19.64 3.80
C ILE A 61 11.54 -19.60 2.27
N ARG A 62 12.58 -20.04 1.54
CA ARG A 62 12.54 -20.17 0.08
C ARG A 62 11.43 -21.12 -0.39
N THR A 63 11.11 -22.17 0.37
CA THR A 63 10.02 -23.10 0.05
C THR A 63 8.61 -22.58 0.35
N ILE A 64 8.47 -21.59 1.25
CA ILE A 64 7.16 -21.01 1.62
C ILE A 64 6.86 -19.75 0.78
N SER A 65 7.90 -19.00 0.41
CA SER A 65 7.76 -17.67 -0.22
C SER A 65 7.66 -17.70 -1.75
N ILE A 66 7.75 -18.89 -2.38
CA ILE A 66 7.80 -19.06 -3.84
C ILE A 66 6.63 -19.96 -4.28
N PRO A 67 5.77 -19.52 -5.23
CA PRO A 67 4.70 -20.35 -5.76
C PRO A 67 5.23 -21.67 -6.36
N PRO A 68 4.55 -22.83 -6.18
CA PRO A 68 5.07 -24.15 -6.59
C PRO A 68 5.42 -24.32 -8.08
N ASN A 69 4.97 -23.39 -8.92
CA ASN A 69 5.19 -23.32 -10.36
C ASN A 69 6.38 -22.44 -10.78
N GLN A 70 7.15 -21.87 -9.84
CA GLN A 70 8.47 -21.26 -10.11
C GLN A 70 9.61 -22.18 -9.66
N ARG A 71 10.65 -22.32 -10.49
CA ARG A 71 11.82 -23.15 -10.13
C ARG A 71 12.66 -22.46 -9.05
N THR A 72 12.63 -23.01 -7.84
CA THR A 72 13.56 -22.67 -6.75
C THR A 72 15.01 -22.77 -7.22
N GLN A 73 15.82 -21.73 -6.96
CA GLN A 73 17.27 -21.85 -7.12
C GLN A 73 17.82 -22.88 -6.12
N ILE A 74 18.57 -23.85 -6.62
CA ILE A 74 19.21 -24.89 -5.81
C ILE A 74 20.61 -24.36 -5.44
N TYR A 75 20.78 -23.97 -4.18
CA TYR A 75 22.08 -23.64 -3.60
C TYR A 75 22.79 -24.90 -3.07
N SER A 76 24.10 -24.83 -2.87
CA SER A 76 24.84 -25.84 -2.12
C SER A 76 24.64 -25.65 -0.61
N SER A 77 24.94 -26.69 0.18
CA SER A 77 24.93 -26.59 1.64
C SER A 77 25.93 -25.55 2.18
N GLU A 78 27.01 -25.29 1.45
CA GLU A 78 27.99 -24.24 1.80
C GLU A 78 27.39 -22.84 1.63
N GLN A 79 26.61 -22.65 0.57
CA GLN A 79 25.92 -21.40 0.25
C GLN A 79 24.73 -21.15 1.19
N ASP A 80 24.04 -22.20 1.65
CA ASP A 80 22.98 -22.05 2.65
C ASP A 80 23.53 -21.71 4.05
N GLU A 81 24.69 -22.25 4.45
CA GLU A 81 25.41 -21.77 5.65
C GLU A 81 26.01 -20.36 5.47
N GLU A 82 26.32 -19.93 4.24
CA GLU A 82 26.70 -18.55 3.93
C GLU A 82 25.49 -17.60 4.05
N ASN A 83 24.34 -17.96 3.48
CA ASN A 83 23.09 -17.21 3.62
C ASN A 83 22.67 -17.09 5.10
N ARG A 84 22.77 -18.17 5.89
CA ARG A 84 22.45 -18.17 7.33
C ARG A 84 23.35 -17.21 8.10
N ARG A 85 24.68 -17.23 7.87
CA ARG A 85 25.63 -16.29 8.47
C ARG A 85 25.41 -14.84 8.04
N ASN A 86 25.14 -14.58 6.75
CA ASN A 86 24.83 -13.23 6.26
C ASN A 86 23.51 -12.69 6.86
N CYS A 87 22.55 -13.56 7.15
CA CYS A 87 21.33 -13.22 7.90
C CYS A 87 21.65 -12.88 9.37
N GLU A 88 22.47 -13.71 10.02
CA GLU A 88 22.95 -13.52 11.39
C GLU A 88 23.73 -12.20 11.57
N GLU A 89 24.63 -11.87 10.65
CA GLU A 89 25.33 -10.58 10.61
C GLU A 89 24.37 -9.39 10.43
N ALA A 90 23.37 -9.51 9.56
CA ALA A 90 22.39 -8.43 9.32
C ALA A 90 21.42 -8.22 10.50
N VAL A 91 21.09 -9.27 11.26
CA VAL A 91 20.38 -9.15 12.56
C VAL A 91 21.22 -8.31 13.52
N ILE A 92 22.49 -8.69 13.69
CA ILE A 92 23.43 -8.03 14.60
C ILE A 92 23.65 -6.57 14.18
N GLU A 93 23.72 -6.28 12.88
CA GLU A 93 23.88 -4.92 12.36
C GLU A 93 22.68 -4.02 12.70
N LEU A 94 21.45 -4.48 12.46
CA LEU A 94 20.24 -3.71 12.78
C LEU A 94 19.99 -3.60 14.30
N GLU A 95 20.13 -4.68 15.08
CA GLU A 95 19.98 -4.62 16.54
C GLU A 95 21.01 -3.69 17.20
N ASN A 96 22.26 -3.70 16.72
CA ASN A 96 23.27 -2.74 17.19
C ASN A 96 22.95 -1.32 16.76
N PHE A 97 22.56 -1.07 15.50
CA PHE A 97 22.18 0.28 15.08
C PHE A 97 21.04 0.84 15.94
N LEU A 98 20.00 0.04 16.18
CA LEU A 98 18.89 0.42 17.06
C LEU A 98 19.38 0.72 18.49
N ARG A 99 20.09 -0.21 19.14
CA ARG A 99 20.47 -0.12 20.57
C ARG A 99 21.69 0.74 20.89
N ILE A 100 22.54 1.04 19.90
CA ILE A 100 23.81 1.78 20.09
C ILE A 100 23.75 3.15 19.39
N ASN A 101 23.14 3.25 18.21
CA ASN A 101 23.16 4.48 17.40
C ASN A 101 21.86 5.29 17.49
N TRP A 102 20.69 4.65 17.67
CA TRP A 102 19.38 5.34 17.61
C TRP A 102 18.76 5.55 19.00
N PHE A 103 18.50 4.50 19.76
CA PHE A 103 17.88 4.58 21.09
C PHE A 103 18.69 5.36 22.14
N PRO A 104 20.04 5.42 22.10
CA PRO A 104 20.82 6.25 23.03
C PRO A 104 20.83 7.75 22.74
N GLN A 105 20.20 8.21 21.65
CA GLN A 105 20.13 9.65 21.34
C GLN A 105 19.28 10.42 22.37
N SER A 106 19.50 11.73 22.50
CA SER A 106 18.95 12.56 23.59
C SER A 106 17.43 12.51 23.73
N ASN A 107 16.72 12.41 22.61
CA ASN A 107 15.27 12.58 22.58
C ASN A 107 14.55 11.25 22.94
N PHE A 108 15.09 10.12 22.49
CA PHE A 108 14.77 8.78 23.02
C PHE A 108 15.14 8.63 24.49
N THR A 109 16.33 9.11 24.89
CA THR A 109 16.78 9.05 26.30
C THR A 109 15.84 9.83 27.22
N THR A 110 15.26 10.93 26.72
CA THR A 110 14.25 11.72 27.45
C THR A 110 12.93 10.95 27.60
N LEU A 111 12.44 10.30 26.53
CA LEU A 111 11.28 9.39 26.59
C LEU A 111 11.52 8.25 27.61
N ARG A 112 12.65 7.54 27.50
CA ARG A 112 13.06 6.46 28.41
C ARG A 112 13.08 6.94 29.87
N THR A 113 13.73 8.07 30.14
CA THR A 113 13.84 8.63 31.51
C THR A 113 12.48 8.94 32.12
N VAL A 114 11.56 9.54 31.35
CA VAL A 114 10.21 9.87 31.85
C VAL A 114 9.39 8.61 32.11
N ILE A 115 9.43 7.62 31.21
CA ILE A 115 8.69 6.37 31.39
C ILE A 115 9.26 5.57 32.57
N SER A 116 10.58 5.38 32.66
CA SER A 116 11.24 4.71 33.79
C SER A 116 10.94 5.38 35.14
N HIS A 117 10.88 6.72 35.20
CA HIS A 117 10.52 7.42 36.44
C HIS A 117 9.07 7.15 36.87
N VAL A 118 8.11 7.13 35.96
CA VAL A 118 6.70 6.85 36.29
C VAL A 118 6.47 5.37 36.58
N ALA A 119 7.16 4.47 35.86
CA ALA A 119 7.18 3.03 36.08
C ALA A 119 7.67 2.65 37.48
N GLN A 120 8.84 3.17 37.90
CA GLN A 120 9.44 2.85 39.21
C GLN A 120 8.65 3.37 40.41
N ASN A 121 7.65 4.26 40.19
CA ASN A 121 6.75 4.77 41.20
C ASN A 121 5.32 4.20 41.10
N SER A 122 5.09 3.17 40.28
CA SER A 122 3.78 2.55 40.08
C SER A 122 3.73 1.10 40.57
N ASN A 123 2.71 0.80 41.39
CA ASN A 123 2.37 -0.57 41.80
C ASN A 123 1.34 -1.24 40.85
N GLU A 124 0.91 -0.56 39.79
CA GLU A 124 0.10 -1.15 38.73
C GLU A 124 0.99 -1.91 37.74
N PRO A 125 0.53 -3.03 37.14
CA PRO A 125 1.14 -3.62 35.94
C PRO A 125 1.35 -2.59 34.82
N GLN A 126 2.38 -2.80 34.00
CA GLN A 126 3.02 -1.72 33.23
C GLN A 126 3.09 -2.05 31.74
N GLN A 127 2.65 -1.12 30.89
CA GLN A 127 2.61 -1.30 29.43
C GLN A 127 3.08 -0.05 28.67
N VAL A 128 3.85 -0.26 27.59
CA VAL A 128 4.12 0.75 26.55
C VAL A 128 3.36 0.40 25.28
N VAL A 129 2.64 1.37 24.72
CA VAL A 129 1.98 1.26 23.41
C VAL A 129 2.62 2.24 22.44
N PHE A 130 3.17 1.74 21.33
CA PHE A 130 3.65 2.57 20.22
C PHE A 130 2.52 2.74 19.19
N GLN A 131 1.96 3.95 19.10
CA GLN A 131 0.91 4.27 18.14
C GLN A 131 1.54 4.96 16.92
N THR A 132 1.41 4.36 15.74
CA THR A 132 1.93 4.92 14.49
C THR A 132 1.25 4.34 13.26
N ASN A 133 1.09 5.15 12.22
CA ASN A 133 0.62 4.72 10.90
C ASN A 133 1.77 4.42 9.91
N ASN A 134 3.03 4.66 10.29
CA ASN A 134 4.19 4.37 9.45
C ASN A 134 4.47 2.84 9.45
N THR A 135 4.45 2.23 8.27
CA THR A 135 4.58 0.77 8.09
C THR A 135 5.96 0.24 8.47
N TYR A 136 7.04 0.98 8.18
CA TYR A 136 8.38 0.60 8.62
C TYR A 136 8.53 0.68 10.14
N LEU A 137 7.98 1.71 10.81
CA LEU A 137 7.97 1.77 12.27
C LEU A 137 7.17 0.60 12.88
N GLN A 138 6.04 0.18 12.30
CA GLN A 138 5.32 -1.04 12.76
C GLN A 138 6.15 -2.32 12.62
N LYS A 139 6.99 -2.40 11.58
CA LYS A 139 7.92 -3.52 11.32
C LYS A 139 9.11 -3.59 12.28
N LEU A 140 9.48 -2.52 12.99
CA LEU A 140 10.67 -2.54 13.85
C LEU A 140 10.53 -3.47 15.08
N PRO A 141 11.62 -4.10 15.53
CA PRO A 141 11.62 -5.00 16.68
C PRO A 141 11.63 -4.24 18.01
N TRP A 142 10.57 -3.46 18.30
CA TRP A 142 10.51 -2.56 19.47
C TRP A 142 10.85 -3.20 20.82
N HIS A 143 10.65 -4.52 20.99
CA HIS A 143 11.04 -5.26 22.20
C HIS A 143 12.56 -5.20 22.52
N VAL A 144 13.44 -4.87 21.56
CA VAL A 144 14.88 -4.69 21.80
C VAL A 144 15.24 -3.29 22.32
N PHE A 145 14.25 -2.39 22.51
CA PHE A 145 14.46 -1.05 23.03
C PHE A 145 14.99 -1.07 24.48
N ASN A 146 16.05 -0.32 24.73
CA ASN A 146 16.76 -0.32 26.02
C ASN A 146 15.95 0.16 27.24
N LEU A 147 14.70 0.58 27.06
CA LEU A 147 13.74 0.76 28.16
C LEU A 147 13.39 -0.57 28.85
N PHE A 148 13.35 -1.68 28.12
CA PHE A 148 13.09 -3.01 28.68
C PHE A 148 14.28 -3.57 29.48
N ASP A 149 15.51 -3.08 29.21
CA ASP A 149 16.69 -3.33 30.07
C ASP A 149 16.52 -2.70 31.47
N ASP A 150 15.81 -1.56 31.58
CA ASP A 150 15.54 -0.86 32.86
C ASP A 150 14.32 -1.42 33.60
N LEU A 151 13.35 -1.97 32.85
CA LEU A 151 12.02 -2.33 33.34
C LEU A 151 11.65 -3.77 32.95
N PRO A 152 12.17 -4.79 33.68
CA PRO A 152 11.93 -6.19 33.36
C PRO A 152 10.47 -6.64 33.38
N GLU A 153 9.53 -5.90 33.97
CA GLU A 153 8.10 -6.26 34.03
C GLU A 153 7.23 -5.51 32.99
N LEU A 154 7.83 -4.68 32.13
CA LEU A 154 7.10 -3.79 31.21
C LEU A 154 6.66 -4.50 29.91
N GLY A 155 5.36 -4.68 29.71
CA GLY A 155 4.80 -5.19 28.46
C GLY A 155 4.87 -4.18 27.30
N PHE A 156 4.80 -4.67 26.06
CA PHE A 156 4.81 -3.82 24.86
C PHE A 156 3.70 -4.20 23.88
N ALA A 157 3.11 -3.19 23.24
CA ALA A 157 2.18 -3.37 22.14
C ALA A 157 2.31 -2.27 21.06
N LEU A 158 1.70 -2.52 19.90
CA LEU A 158 1.50 -1.51 18.86
C LEU A 158 0.03 -1.07 18.78
N SER A 159 -0.21 0.14 18.28
CA SER A 159 -1.52 0.58 17.79
C SER A 159 -1.37 1.16 16.37
N GLY A 160 -1.51 0.30 15.36
CA GLY A 160 -1.56 0.68 13.95
C GLY A 160 -3.01 0.85 13.48
N GLY A 161 -3.36 2.00 12.90
CA GLY A 161 -4.69 2.27 12.33
C GLY A 161 -5.86 2.37 13.32
N MET A 162 -5.70 1.97 14.58
CA MET A 162 -6.73 2.09 15.62
C MET A 162 -6.77 3.51 16.19
N THR A 163 -7.83 4.25 15.85
CA THR A 163 -8.09 5.62 16.31
C THR A 163 -9.14 5.72 17.44
N TRP A 164 -9.58 4.57 17.97
CA TRP A 164 -10.64 4.50 18.98
C TRP A 164 -10.06 4.13 20.36
N GLU A 165 -10.23 5.05 21.32
CA GLU A 165 -9.91 4.80 22.73
C GLU A 165 -10.99 3.90 23.36
N THR A 166 -10.59 2.78 23.95
CA THR A 166 -11.51 1.89 24.68
C THR A 166 -11.74 2.40 26.09
N ALA A 167 -12.72 3.29 26.26
CA ALA A 167 -13.20 3.68 27.58
C ALA A 167 -14.02 2.54 28.21
N LEU A 168 -13.34 1.66 28.97
CA LEU A 168 -13.93 0.69 29.88
C LEU A 168 -13.41 0.98 31.29
N ASP A 169 -14.31 1.11 32.26
CA ASP A 169 -14.03 1.47 33.67
C ASP A 169 -13.38 0.32 34.48
N THR A 170 -12.51 -0.48 33.86
CA THR A 170 -11.93 -1.71 34.42
C THR A 170 -10.43 -1.77 34.18
N GLU A 171 -9.65 -1.84 35.26
CA GLU A 171 -8.18 -1.91 35.21
C GLU A 171 -7.66 -3.15 34.46
N PHE A 172 -8.40 -4.27 34.54
CA PHE A 172 -8.09 -5.53 33.85
C PHE A 172 -9.35 -6.16 33.27
N ILE A 173 -9.20 -6.81 32.13
CA ILE A 173 -10.16 -7.80 31.63
C ILE A 173 -9.52 -9.18 31.82
N SER A 174 -10.27 -10.11 32.40
CA SER A 174 -9.92 -11.53 32.36
C SER A 174 -11.05 -12.27 31.66
N PHE A 175 -10.71 -13.30 30.88
CA PHE A 175 -11.72 -14.13 30.24
C PHE A 175 -12.56 -14.88 31.29
N ASN A 176 -13.82 -15.18 30.95
CA ASN A 176 -14.61 -16.08 31.77
C ASN A 176 -14.06 -17.51 31.65
N ARG A 177 -14.14 -18.32 32.72
CA ARG A 177 -13.84 -19.77 32.63
C ARG A 177 -15.13 -20.58 32.36
N PRO A 178 -15.13 -21.52 31.39
CA PRO A 178 -14.04 -21.80 30.45
C PRO A 178 -13.97 -20.75 29.33
N VAL A 179 -12.75 -20.45 28.86
CA VAL A 179 -12.50 -19.46 27.80
C VAL A 179 -12.87 -20.07 26.45
N ARG A 180 -13.87 -19.53 25.75
CA ARG A 180 -14.38 -20.13 24.51
C ARG A 180 -13.52 -19.74 23.31
N ILE A 181 -12.76 -20.69 22.79
CA ILE A 181 -11.87 -20.50 21.62
C ILE A 181 -12.52 -21.10 20.37
N LEU A 182 -12.65 -20.30 19.31
CA LEU A 182 -12.85 -20.82 17.95
C LEU A 182 -11.47 -20.99 17.30
N ALA A 183 -11.03 -22.23 17.11
CA ALA A 183 -9.74 -22.55 16.50
C ALA A 183 -9.94 -23.00 15.05
N VAL A 184 -9.48 -22.18 14.11
CA VAL A 184 -9.57 -22.44 12.67
C VAL A 184 -8.21 -22.93 12.18
N LEU A 185 -8.14 -24.20 11.82
CA LEU A 185 -6.99 -24.80 11.14
C LEU A 185 -7.32 -24.75 9.63
N GLY A 186 -6.66 -23.84 8.93
CA GLY A 186 -6.83 -23.58 7.49
C GLY A 186 -6.11 -24.59 6.62
N ASN A 187 -5.84 -24.23 5.35
CA ASN A 187 -5.08 -25.07 4.41
C ASN A 187 -3.74 -25.51 5.03
N SER A 188 -3.57 -26.83 5.22
CA SER A 188 -2.36 -27.41 5.84
C SER A 188 -1.25 -27.78 4.84
N GLU A 189 -1.32 -27.36 3.58
CA GLU A 189 -0.32 -27.70 2.55
C GLU A 189 1.08 -27.19 2.93
N GLY A 190 1.97 -28.09 3.34
CA GLY A 190 3.37 -27.78 3.69
C GLY A 190 3.60 -27.26 5.11
N ILE A 191 2.60 -27.28 5.99
CA ILE A 191 2.66 -26.82 7.39
C ILE A 191 1.95 -27.80 8.33
N ASN A 192 2.33 -27.88 9.61
CA ASN A 192 1.82 -28.89 10.55
C ASN A 192 0.85 -28.31 11.59
N VAL A 193 -0.31 -27.84 11.11
CA VAL A 193 -1.38 -27.25 11.96
C VAL A 193 -1.94 -28.18 13.04
N GLU A 194 -1.67 -29.49 12.98
CA GLU A 194 -2.05 -30.44 14.04
C GLU A 194 -1.13 -30.30 15.27
N GLN A 195 0.11 -29.80 15.11
CA GLN A 195 0.96 -29.46 16.24
C GLN A 195 0.42 -28.26 17.02
N ASP A 196 -0.14 -27.27 16.30
CA ASP A 196 -0.85 -26.13 16.89
C ASP A 196 -2.13 -26.57 17.62
N ARG A 197 -2.87 -27.57 17.11
CA ARG A 197 -3.92 -28.26 17.88
C ARG A 197 -3.37 -28.82 19.18
N GLU A 198 -2.32 -29.64 19.14
CA GLU A 198 -1.80 -30.31 20.34
C GLU A 198 -1.45 -29.31 21.45
N TYR A 199 -0.87 -28.14 21.10
CA TYR A 199 -0.58 -27.08 22.08
C TYR A 199 -1.83 -26.37 22.59
N LEU A 200 -2.85 -26.15 21.73
CA LEU A 200 -4.13 -25.58 22.15
C LEU A 200 -4.90 -26.53 23.09
N GLU A 201 -4.92 -27.83 22.81
CA GLU A 201 -5.61 -28.84 23.66
C GLU A 201 -4.96 -29.00 25.05
N GLN A 202 -3.72 -28.53 25.24
CA GLN A 202 -3.05 -28.47 26.54
C GLN A 202 -3.44 -27.23 27.38
N LEU A 203 -4.15 -26.25 26.82
CA LEU A 203 -4.44 -24.96 27.46
C LEU A 203 -5.53 -25.07 28.54
N GLN A 204 -5.11 -25.14 29.81
CA GLN A 204 -6.02 -25.35 30.93
C GLN A 204 -7.02 -24.20 31.13
N GLY A 205 -8.31 -24.57 31.13
CA GLY A 205 -9.41 -23.63 31.34
C GLY A 205 -10.01 -23.06 30.05
N ALA A 206 -9.60 -23.55 28.87
CA ALA A 206 -10.27 -23.29 27.61
C ALA A 206 -11.44 -24.27 27.32
N ASP A 207 -12.38 -23.84 26.50
CA ASP A 207 -13.38 -24.64 25.78
C ASP A 207 -13.15 -24.40 24.27
N ILE A 208 -12.55 -25.37 23.58
CA ILE A 208 -11.99 -25.16 22.24
C ILE A 208 -12.83 -25.89 21.19
N HIS A 209 -13.38 -25.11 20.26
CA HIS A 209 -14.06 -25.64 19.09
C HIS A 209 -13.15 -25.54 17.86
N PHE A 210 -12.65 -26.69 17.41
CA PHE A 210 -11.82 -26.79 16.21
C PHE A 210 -12.68 -26.87 14.94
N LEU A 211 -12.38 -25.99 13.99
CA LEU A 211 -12.77 -26.12 12.59
C LEU A 211 -11.52 -26.50 11.79
N VAL A 212 -11.52 -27.67 11.16
CA VAL A 212 -10.42 -28.16 10.31
C VAL A 212 -10.84 -28.06 8.86
N GLU A 213 -10.08 -27.29 8.08
CA GLU A 213 -10.37 -26.93 6.69
C GLU A 213 -11.85 -26.57 6.40
N PRO A 214 -12.50 -25.71 7.21
CA PRO A 214 -13.94 -25.48 7.15
C PRO A 214 -14.42 -24.85 5.84
N SER A 215 -15.72 -25.01 5.58
CA SER A 215 -16.37 -24.25 4.51
C SER A 215 -16.58 -22.78 4.91
N ARG A 216 -16.64 -21.87 3.93
CA ARG A 216 -16.98 -20.44 4.16
C ARG A 216 -18.28 -20.25 4.94
N GLN A 217 -19.29 -21.08 4.68
CA GLN A 217 -20.60 -21.01 5.32
C GLN A 217 -20.52 -21.44 6.79
N GLU A 218 -19.76 -22.49 7.09
CA GLU A 218 -19.54 -23.01 8.44
C GLU A 218 -18.81 -22.00 9.33
N LEU A 219 -17.68 -21.45 8.87
CA LEU A 219 -16.95 -20.42 9.61
C LEU A 219 -17.82 -19.17 9.85
N ASN A 220 -18.57 -18.72 8.84
CA ASN A 220 -19.51 -17.61 9.00
C ASN A 220 -20.61 -17.94 10.04
N ASN A 221 -21.17 -19.16 10.01
CA ASN A 221 -22.21 -19.57 10.95
C ASN A 221 -21.68 -19.60 12.39
N GLN A 222 -20.46 -20.12 12.62
CA GLN A 222 -19.86 -20.14 13.96
C GLN A 222 -19.59 -18.72 14.47
N LEU A 223 -19.06 -17.82 13.64
CA LEU A 223 -18.83 -16.42 14.00
C LEU A 223 -20.13 -15.62 14.21
N TRP A 224 -21.24 -16.00 13.57
CA TRP A 224 -22.50 -15.26 13.63
C TRP A 224 -23.46 -15.72 14.74
N HIS A 225 -23.48 -17.03 15.04
CA HIS A 225 -24.47 -17.65 15.93
C HIS A 225 -23.94 -18.05 17.30
N GLN A 226 -22.63 -18.26 17.46
CA GLN A 226 -22.01 -18.59 18.75
C GLN A 226 -21.37 -17.36 19.40
N GLN A 227 -20.95 -17.53 20.66
CA GLN A 227 -20.15 -16.55 21.40
C GLN A 227 -18.76 -17.17 21.60
N TRP A 228 -17.74 -16.36 21.33
CA TRP A 228 -16.33 -16.72 21.45
C TRP A 228 -15.60 -15.62 22.20
N ASP A 229 -14.72 -15.99 23.11
CA ASP A 229 -13.84 -15.07 23.83
C ASP A 229 -12.57 -14.81 23.00
N MET A 230 -12.10 -15.84 22.29
CA MET A 230 -10.88 -15.84 21.48
C MET A 230 -11.13 -16.50 20.10
N LEU A 231 -10.54 -15.91 19.06
CA LEU A 231 -10.38 -16.51 17.74
C LEU A 231 -8.92 -16.90 17.55
N TYR A 232 -8.68 -18.10 17.03
CA TYR A 232 -7.36 -18.57 16.63
C TYR A 232 -7.39 -19.01 15.18
N PHE A 233 -6.38 -18.64 14.39
CA PHE A 233 -6.15 -19.10 13.04
C PHE A 233 -4.70 -19.57 12.85
N ALA A 234 -4.53 -20.78 12.34
CA ALA A 234 -3.28 -21.27 11.75
C ALA A 234 -3.57 -21.71 10.31
N GLY A 235 -2.66 -21.43 9.38
CA GLY A 235 -2.86 -21.69 7.96
C GLY A 235 -2.16 -20.65 7.09
N HIS A 236 -2.25 -20.82 5.76
CA HIS A 236 -1.70 -19.83 4.83
C HIS A 236 -2.48 -18.51 4.85
N SER A 237 -1.77 -17.39 5.02
CA SER A 237 -2.29 -16.04 4.79
C SER A 237 -1.37 -15.23 3.90
N TYR A 238 -1.97 -14.28 3.18
CA TYR A 238 -1.30 -13.36 2.29
C TYR A 238 -1.89 -11.96 2.49
N SER A 239 -1.04 -10.92 2.45
CA SER A 239 -1.48 -9.57 2.14
C SER A 239 -0.64 -8.95 1.03
N ASP A 240 -1.21 -7.97 0.35
CA ASP A 240 -0.45 -7.03 -0.47
C ASP A 240 0.56 -6.22 0.37
N SER A 241 1.50 -5.56 -0.32
CA SER A 241 2.58 -4.73 0.26
C SER A 241 2.06 -3.59 1.13
N ASP A 242 0.86 -3.12 0.83
CA ASP A 242 0.22 -1.96 1.42
C ASP A 242 -0.77 -2.32 2.54
N GLY A 243 -0.97 -3.62 2.79
CA GLY A 243 -1.86 -4.12 3.85
C GLY A 243 -3.35 -3.82 3.66
N ARG A 244 -3.79 -3.54 2.42
CA ARG A 244 -5.18 -3.17 2.08
C ARG A 244 -6.01 -4.37 1.65
N ARG A 245 -5.37 -5.41 1.12
CA ARG A 245 -6.00 -6.69 0.79
C ARG A 245 -5.25 -7.81 1.49
N ALA A 246 -5.87 -8.37 2.52
CA ALA A 246 -5.41 -9.57 3.20
C ALA A 246 -6.43 -10.68 3.03
N GLU A 247 -5.95 -11.87 2.65
CA GLU A 247 -6.73 -13.08 2.49
C GLU A 247 -6.07 -14.24 3.23
N PHE A 248 -6.88 -15.04 3.92
CA PHE A 248 -6.43 -16.26 4.60
C PHE A 248 -7.16 -17.48 4.05
N GLN A 249 -6.42 -18.58 3.87
CA GLN A 249 -6.90 -19.82 3.27
C GLN A 249 -7.53 -20.70 4.35
N ILE A 250 -8.86 -20.72 4.39
CA ILE A 250 -9.60 -21.50 5.40
C ILE A 250 -9.68 -22.99 5.03
N ASN A 251 -9.44 -23.33 3.78
CA ASN A 251 -9.26 -24.69 3.24
C ASN A 251 -8.49 -24.59 1.91
N PRO A 252 -8.05 -25.69 1.27
CA PRO A 252 -7.21 -25.63 0.07
C PRO A 252 -7.94 -25.19 -1.21
N GLN A 253 -9.21 -24.76 -1.12
CA GLN A 253 -9.99 -24.19 -2.22
C GLN A 253 -10.53 -22.77 -1.92
N ASP A 254 -10.62 -22.36 -0.65
CA ASP A 254 -11.23 -21.10 -0.22
C ASP A 254 -10.25 -20.17 0.51
N SER A 255 -9.75 -19.18 -0.21
CA SER A 255 -9.32 -17.91 0.39
C SER A 255 -10.53 -17.08 0.84
N LEU A 256 -10.41 -16.40 1.98
CA LEU A 256 -11.33 -15.38 2.46
C LEU A 256 -10.60 -14.08 2.79
N SER A 257 -11.10 -12.97 2.26
CA SER A 257 -10.69 -11.63 2.69
C SER A 257 -11.46 -11.18 3.94
N VAL A 258 -10.83 -10.31 4.75
CA VAL A 258 -11.45 -9.72 5.94
C VAL A 258 -12.82 -9.09 5.62
N GLY A 259 -12.93 -8.42 4.47
CA GLY A 259 -14.18 -7.83 3.99
C GLY A 259 -15.36 -8.82 3.86
N ARG A 260 -15.11 -10.09 3.55
CA ARG A 260 -16.15 -11.12 3.43
C ARG A 260 -16.69 -11.61 4.78
N LEU A 261 -15.87 -11.56 5.84
CA LEU A 261 -16.28 -11.94 7.20
C LEU A 261 -16.60 -10.74 8.11
N ARG A 262 -16.37 -9.51 7.65
CA ARG A 262 -16.58 -8.23 8.37
C ARG A 262 -17.82 -8.23 9.27
N ALA A 263 -18.99 -8.58 8.74
CA ALA A 263 -20.24 -8.53 9.49
C ALA A 263 -20.34 -9.62 10.59
N ALA A 264 -19.78 -10.81 10.34
CA ALA A 264 -19.74 -11.91 11.30
C ALA A 264 -18.68 -11.70 12.40
N LEU A 265 -17.50 -11.20 12.05
CA LEU A 265 -16.46 -10.82 13.01
C LEU A 265 -16.93 -9.66 13.90
N GLN A 266 -17.54 -8.62 13.34
CA GLN A 266 -18.18 -7.56 14.13
C GLN A 266 -19.35 -8.07 14.99
N ARG A 267 -20.02 -9.15 14.58
CA ARG A 267 -21.08 -9.80 15.37
C ARG A 267 -20.48 -10.54 16.57
N ALA A 268 -19.39 -11.28 16.37
CA ALA A 268 -18.61 -11.94 17.42
C ALA A 268 -17.97 -10.96 18.43
N VAL A 269 -17.41 -9.84 17.96
CA VAL A 269 -16.91 -8.74 18.84
C VAL A 269 -18.04 -8.22 19.74
N ARG A 270 -19.23 -7.97 19.18
CA ARG A 270 -20.43 -7.61 19.96
C ARG A 270 -20.99 -8.74 20.85
N GLN A 271 -20.33 -9.90 20.91
CA GLN A 271 -20.66 -11.02 21.80
C GLN A 271 -19.55 -11.35 22.80
N GLY A 272 -18.38 -10.71 22.72
CA GLY A 272 -17.26 -10.93 23.65
C GLY A 272 -15.94 -11.38 23.02
N LEU A 273 -15.81 -11.40 21.69
CA LEU A 273 -14.53 -11.70 21.04
C LEU A 273 -13.51 -10.59 21.34
N ASN A 274 -12.62 -10.85 22.30
CA ASN A 274 -11.66 -9.88 22.83
C ASN A 274 -10.26 -10.05 22.23
N LEU A 275 -9.90 -11.28 21.83
CA LEU A 275 -8.59 -11.63 21.27
C LEU A 275 -8.73 -12.35 19.92
N ALA A 276 -7.90 -12.00 18.94
CA ALA A 276 -7.71 -12.81 17.73
C ALA A 276 -6.22 -13.07 17.45
N ILE A 277 -5.82 -14.34 17.34
CA ILE A 277 -4.45 -14.74 17.01
C ILE A 277 -4.42 -15.28 15.57
N PHE A 278 -3.54 -14.74 14.74
CA PHE A 278 -3.27 -15.22 13.39
C PHE A 278 -1.81 -15.71 13.34
N ASN A 279 -1.63 -17.02 13.56
CA ASN A 279 -0.34 -17.71 13.53
C ASN A 279 0.07 -18.01 12.08
N SER A 280 0.16 -16.96 11.26
CA SER A 280 0.22 -17.06 9.81
C SER A 280 1.00 -15.90 9.15
N CYS A 281 1.45 -16.11 7.90
CA CYS A 281 2.38 -15.22 7.20
C CYS A 281 1.82 -13.82 6.90
N ASN A 282 2.66 -12.78 7.06
CA ASN A 282 2.38 -11.38 6.73
C ASN A 282 1.08 -10.83 7.37
N GLY A 283 1.09 -10.73 8.71
CA GLY A 283 -0.06 -10.38 9.51
C GLY A 283 -0.28 -8.88 9.78
N LEU A 284 0.67 -7.98 9.48
CA LEU A 284 0.48 -6.52 9.68
C LEU A 284 -0.61 -5.94 8.76
N GLY A 285 -0.66 -6.38 7.50
CA GLY A 285 -1.72 -5.99 6.58
C GLY A 285 -3.09 -6.56 6.98
N LEU A 286 -3.09 -7.79 7.49
CA LEU A 286 -4.28 -8.44 8.04
C LEU A 286 -4.81 -7.67 9.28
N ALA A 287 -3.94 -7.31 10.22
CA ALA A 287 -4.29 -6.51 11.39
C ALA A 287 -4.84 -5.13 11.02
N THR A 288 -4.28 -4.47 10.00
CA THR A 288 -4.75 -3.16 9.52
C THR A 288 -6.22 -3.22 9.05
N GLN A 289 -6.60 -4.26 8.31
CA GLN A 289 -8.00 -4.47 7.91
C GLN A 289 -8.91 -4.94 9.05
N LEU A 290 -8.38 -5.67 10.03
CA LEU A 290 -9.12 -6.14 11.19
C LEU A 290 -9.34 -5.02 12.24
N ALA A 291 -8.50 -3.99 12.27
CA ALA A 291 -8.65 -2.83 13.14
C ALA A 291 -10.00 -2.10 12.97
N GLU A 292 -10.53 -2.05 11.74
CA GLU A 292 -11.88 -1.54 11.43
C GLU A 292 -13.00 -2.34 12.11
N LEU A 293 -12.76 -3.59 12.51
CA LEU A 293 -13.75 -4.47 13.13
C LEU A 293 -13.84 -4.29 14.65
N ARG A 294 -12.92 -3.50 15.23
CA ARG A 294 -12.79 -3.22 16.67
C ARG A 294 -12.59 -4.47 17.54
N ILE A 295 -11.84 -5.45 17.04
CA ILE A 295 -11.28 -6.50 17.90
C ILE A 295 -10.31 -5.81 18.89
N PRO A 296 -10.48 -5.92 20.22
CA PRO A 296 -9.70 -5.14 21.19
C PRO A 296 -8.20 -5.40 21.15
N GLN A 297 -7.80 -6.67 21.00
CA GLN A 297 -6.41 -7.11 20.94
C GLN A 297 -6.24 -8.19 19.86
N MET A 298 -5.13 -8.13 19.13
CA MET A 298 -4.79 -9.11 18.09
C MET A 298 -3.31 -9.46 18.16
N ILE A 299 -2.97 -10.71 17.89
CA ILE A 299 -1.58 -11.18 17.78
C ILE A 299 -1.33 -11.64 16.36
N VAL A 300 -0.28 -11.10 15.75
CA VAL A 300 0.07 -11.34 14.34
C VAL A 300 1.59 -11.42 14.14
N MET A 301 2.01 -11.90 12.96
CA MET A 301 3.42 -11.98 12.56
C MET A 301 3.82 -10.82 11.63
N ARG A 302 4.97 -10.17 11.88
CA ARG A 302 5.45 -9.02 11.07
C ARG A 302 5.81 -9.34 9.63
N GLU A 303 6.30 -10.55 9.35
CA GLU A 303 6.77 -11.02 8.03
C GLU A 303 6.31 -12.48 7.80
N SER A 304 6.92 -13.19 6.83
CA SER A 304 6.65 -14.62 6.59
C SER A 304 7.32 -15.49 7.65
N VAL A 305 6.50 -16.21 8.42
CA VAL A 305 6.95 -17.10 9.51
C VAL A 305 7.01 -18.55 9.01
N PRO A 306 8.07 -19.32 9.30
CA PRO A 306 8.08 -20.76 9.07
C PRO A 306 7.34 -21.49 10.19
N ASP A 307 6.75 -22.63 9.85
CA ASP A 307 5.97 -23.51 10.73
C ASP A 307 6.64 -23.75 12.10
N GLN A 308 7.96 -24.00 12.10
CA GLN A 308 8.77 -24.24 13.30
C GLN A 308 8.83 -23.03 14.25
N VAL A 309 8.89 -21.81 13.72
CA VAL A 309 8.87 -20.57 14.53
C VAL A 309 7.44 -20.30 15.03
N ALA A 310 6.43 -20.51 14.19
CA ALA A 310 5.02 -20.32 14.54
C ALA A 310 4.58 -21.27 15.68
N GLN A 311 5.03 -22.53 15.65
CA GLN A 311 4.80 -23.53 16.69
C GLN A 311 5.61 -23.27 17.96
N ALA A 312 6.88 -22.87 17.84
CA ALA A 312 7.71 -22.51 18.98
C ALA A 312 7.14 -21.28 19.72
N PHE A 313 6.71 -20.26 18.95
CA PHE A 313 5.97 -19.10 19.45
C PHE A 313 4.72 -19.54 20.22
N LEU A 314 3.83 -20.32 19.58
CA LEU A 314 2.55 -20.70 20.18
C LEU A 314 2.74 -21.45 21.49
N ARG A 315 3.64 -22.43 21.53
CA ARG A 315 3.89 -23.26 22.73
C ARG A 315 4.30 -22.42 23.94
N GLU A 316 5.26 -21.51 23.76
CA GLU A 316 5.79 -20.71 24.87
C GLU A 316 4.84 -19.58 25.27
N PHE A 317 4.19 -18.94 24.30
CA PHE A 317 3.14 -17.95 24.57
C PHE A 317 1.97 -18.56 25.36
N LEU A 318 1.46 -19.73 24.95
CA LEU A 318 0.39 -20.42 25.65
C LEU A 318 0.79 -20.84 27.08
N ARG A 319 2.06 -21.23 27.29
CA ARG A 319 2.61 -21.52 28.62
C ARG A 319 2.59 -20.28 29.53
N LEU A 320 3.14 -19.17 29.06
CA LEU A 320 3.23 -17.92 29.82
C LEU A 320 1.85 -17.36 30.20
N ILE A 321 0.90 -17.32 29.27
CA ILE A 321 -0.44 -16.84 29.60
C ILE A 321 -1.14 -17.80 30.57
N ALA A 322 -0.97 -19.12 30.43
CA ALA A 322 -1.56 -20.10 31.36
C ALA A 322 -1.04 -19.93 32.79
N GLU A 323 0.22 -19.50 32.97
CA GLU A 323 0.83 -19.16 34.26
C GLU A 323 0.35 -17.81 34.84
N GLY A 324 -0.38 -17.01 34.06
CA GLY A 324 -1.03 -15.77 34.50
C GLY A 324 -0.38 -14.47 34.01
N SER A 325 0.58 -14.55 33.09
CA SER A 325 1.15 -13.36 32.45
C SER A 325 0.10 -12.58 31.65
N PRO A 326 0.10 -11.23 31.69
CA PRO A 326 -0.59 -10.39 30.72
C PRO A 326 -0.09 -10.68 29.29
N LEU A 327 -0.98 -10.58 28.28
CA LEU A 327 -0.64 -11.02 26.91
C LEU A 327 0.55 -10.26 26.31
N ASP A 328 0.67 -8.96 26.56
CA ASP A 328 1.71 -8.08 26.03
C ASP A 328 3.08 -8.31 26.67
N PHE A 329 3.11 -8.66 27.96
CA PHE A 329 4.29 -9.19 28.62
C PHE A 329 4.65 -10.58 28.07
N ALA A 330 3.67 -11.49 27.95
CA ALA A 330 3.88 -12.84 27.43
C ALA A 330 4.43 -12.85 25.99
N ILE A 331 3.98 -11.94 25.12
CA ILE A 331 4.56 -11.74 23.79
C ILE A 331 6.04 -11.34 23.90
N ARG A 332 6.36 -10.33 24.72
CA ARG A 332 7.74 -9.82 24.88
C ARG A 332 8.70 -10.92 25.37
N GLU A 333 8.29 -11.68 26.38
CA GLU A 333 9.08 -12.81 26.90
C GLU A 333 9.21 -13.94 25.88
N THR A 334 8.15 -14.24 25.12
CA THR A 334 8.21 -15.23 24.03
C THR A 334 9.20 -14.80 22.95
N CYS A 335 9.28 -13.51 22.59
CA CYS A 335 10.32 -13.00 21.68
C CYS A 335 11.73 -13.23 22.25
N GLY A 336 11.98 -12.86 23.51
CA GLY A 336 13.27 -13.09 24.17
C GLY A 336 13.67 -14.57 24.22
N TRP A 337 12.72 -15.46 24.51
CA TRP A 337 12.93 -16.91 24.49
C TRP A 337 13.19 -17.45 23.08
N LEU A 338 12.46 -16.98 22.06
CA LEU A 338 12.67 -17.37 20.65
C LEU A 338 14.09 -17.03 20.17
N GLN A 339 14.65 -15.89 20.59
CA GLN A 339 16.01 -15.46 20.23
C GLN A 339 17.04 -16.53 20.66
N GLY A 340 16.89 -17.09 21.86
CA GLY A 340 17.74 -18.17 22.37
C GLY A 340 17.37 -19.58 21.91
N HIS A 341 16.10 -19.86 21.61
CA HIS A 341 15.62 -21.20 21.25
C HIS A 341 15.78 -21.54 19.77
N ILE A 342 15.58 -20.58 18.86
CA ILE A 342 15.50 -20.83 17.41
C ILE A 342 16.24 -19.79 16.55
N GLY A 343 16.78 -18.74 17.16
CA GLY A 343 17.48 -17.63 16.47
C GLY A 343 18.77 -18.02 15.72
N TYR A 344 19.33 -19.20 15.98
CA TYR A 344 20.47 -19.73 15.21
C TYR A 344 20.07 -20.22 13.81
N ASP A 345 18.95 -20.96 13.73
CA ASP A 345 18.40 -21.51 12.49
C ASP A 345 17.64 -20.43 11.70
N PHE A 346 16.96 -19.51 12.41
CA PHE A 346 16.22 -18.40 11.83
C PHE A 346 16.62 -17.05 12.47
N PRO A 347 17.75 -16.44 12.06
CA PRO A 347 18.19 -15.17 12.61
C PRO A 347 17.16 -14.05 12.42
N GLY A 348 16.75 -13.42 13.53
CA GLY A 348 15.75 -12.35 13.55
C GLY A 348 14.30 -12.85 13.70
N ALA A 349 14.06 -14.16 13.84
CA ALA A 349 12.70 -14.68 13.93
C ALA A 349 11.94 -14.29 15.21
N HIS A 350 12.67 -13.93 16.28
CA HIS A 350 12.11 -13.32 17.48
C HIS A 350 11.44 -11.96 17.21
N TRP A 351 11.71 -11.33 16.08
CA TRP A 351 11.08 -10.06 15.70
C TRP A 351 9.65 -10.21 15.17
N PHE A 352 9.19 -11.41 14.76
CA PHE A 352 7.88 -11.53 14.11
C PHE A 352 6.67 -11.35 15.03
N PRO A 353 6.59 -11.95 16.24
CA PRO A 353 5.39 -11.85 17.04
C PRO A 353 5.14 -10.41 17.50
N VAL A 354 3.92 -9.94 17.34
CA VAL A 354 3.50 -8.62 17.80
C VAL A 354 2.02 -8.61 18.19
N ILE A 355 1.74 -8.01 19.35
CA ILE A 355 0.38 -7.65 19.77
C ILE A 355 0.03 -6.24 19.26
N ILE A 356 -1.15 -6.14 18.65
CA ILE A 356 -1.75 -4.91 18.15
C ILE A 356 -3.07 -4.72 18.89
N GLN A 357 -3.26 -3.57 19.54
CA GLN A 357 -4.41 -3.29 20.41
C GLN A 357 -4.91 -1.85 20.27
N SER A 358 -6.11 -1.58 20.78
CA SER A 358 -6.60 -0.20 20.99
C SER A 358 -5.64 0.55 21.93
N PRO A 359 -5.35 1.85 21.69
CA PRO A 359 -4.43 2.65 22.51
C PRO A 359 -4.70 2.64 24.02
N ALA A 360 -5.95 2.40 24.43
CA ALA A 360 -6.40 2.39 25.81
C ALA A 360 -7.01 1.03 26.24
N ALA A 361 -6.72 -0.06 25.53
CA ALA A 361 -7.15 -1.39 25.95
C ALA A 361 -6.55 -1.73 27.33
N PRO A 362 -7.32 -2.23 28.31
CA PRO A 362 -6.77 -2.76 29.55
C PRO A 362 -6.01 -4.07 29.26
N PRO A 363 -5.00 -4.45 30.07
CA PRO A 363 -4.28 -5.69 29.85
C PRO A 363 -5.21 -6.89 30.03
N LEU A 364 -5.07 -7.86 29.14
CA LEU A 364 -5.87 -9.08 29.12
C LEU A 364 -5.08 -10.20 29.78
N VAL A 365 -5.69 -10.90 30.73
CA VAL A 365 -5.02 -11.93 31.54
C VAL A 365 -5.81 -13.24 31.48
N TRP A 366 -5.10 -14.34 31.23
CA TRP A 366 -5.72 -15.67 31.25
C TRP A 366 -6.25 -15.99 32.66
N PRO A 367 -7.53 -16.36 32.81
CA PRO A 367 -8.11 -16.59 34.12
C PRO A 367 -7.42 -17.77 34.80
N GLN A 368 -7.02 -17.61 36.05
CA GLN A 368 -6.30 -18.62 36.79
C GLN A 368 -7.22 -19.70 37.39
N PRO A 369 -6.71 -20.92 37.68
CA PRO A 369 -7.46 -21.92 38.44
C PRO A 369 -7.86 -21.32 39.79
N THR A 370 -9.14 -21.44 40.15
CA THR A 370 -9.64 -20.90 41.42
C THR A 370 -8.98 -21.66 42.56
N GLN A 371 -8.01 -21.04 43.24
CA GLN A 371 -7.44 -21.62 44.45
C GLN A 371 -8.55 -21.76 45.48
N THR A 372 -8.98 -22.98 45.74
CA THR A 372 -9.79 -23.30 46.91
C THR A 372 -8.89 -23.15 48.13
N SER A 373 -8.76 -21.92 48.64
CA SER A 373 -8.06 -21.64 49.88
C SER A 373 -8.53 -22.63 50.95
N PRO A 374 -7.64 -23.42 51.56
CA PRO A 374 -8.05 -24.35 52.61
C PRO A 374 -8.75 -23.54 53.71
N THR A 375 -9.95 -23.97 54.09
CA THR A 375 -10.79 -23.26 55.07
C THR A 375 -9.97 -22.98 56.33
N PRO A 376 -9.89 -21.73 56.81
CA PRO A 376 -9.14 -21.42 58.01
C PRO A 376 -9.63 -22.29 59.17
N ALA A 377 -8.73 -23.11 59.72
CA ALA A 377 -9.03 -23.86 60.94
C ALA A 377 -9.39 -22.87 62.06
N PRO A 378 -10.40 -23.16 62.90
CA PRO A 378 -10.89 -22.22 63.90
C PRO A 378 -9.76 -21.87 64.89
N SER A 379 -9.40 -20.58 64.94
CA SER A 379 -8.29 -20.11 65.77
C SER A 379 -8.59 -20.29 67.27
N PRO A 380 -7.65 -20.81 68.07
CA PRO A 380 -7.80 -20.85 69.52
C PRO A 380 -7.82 -19.46 70.15
N ALA A 381 -8.44 -19.33 71.33
CA ALA A 381 -8.43 -18.10 72.11
C ALA A 381 -6.99 -17.72 72.57
N PRO A 382 -6.68 -16.42 72.74
CA PRO A 382 -5.31 -15.95 72.89
C PRO A 382 -4.73 -16.17 74.30
N THR A 383 -3.41 -16.31 74.40
CA THR A 383 -2.69 -16.17 75.68
C THR A 383 -1.29 -15.58 75.48
N VAL A 384 -1.16 -14.28 75.82
CA VAL A 384 -0.03 -13.54 76.44
C VAL A 384 1.42 -13.82 76.01
N ALA A 385 2.20 -12.74 75.85
CA ALA A 385 3.59 -12.71 75.42
C ALA A 385 4.62 -13.27 76.42
N GLU A 386 5.80 -13.60 75.88
CA GLU A 386 7.15 -13.66 76.48
C GLU A 386 7.32 -14.07 77.96
N ASN A 387 8.04 -15.19 78.18
CA ASN A 387 9.48 -15.06 78.48
C ASN A 387 10.28 -16.38 78.37
N ASN A 388 11.41 -16.30 77.66
CA ASN A 388 12.65 -17.11 77.78
C ASN A 388 12.66 -18.63 77.53
N SER A 389 13.84 -19.08 77.04
CA SER A 389 14.50 -20.40 77.24
C SER A 389 14.61 -21.37 76.04
N ILE A 390 15.71 -21.23 75.29
CA ILE A 390 16.81 -22.23 75.23
C ILE A 390 16.49 -23.69 74.75
N THR A 391 16.85 -23.93 73.48
CA THR A 391 17.50 -25.13 72.86
C THR A 391 16.85 -26.53 72.75
N GLN A 392 16.92 -27.04 71.51
CA GLN A 392 17.34 -28.39 71.06
C GLN A 392 16.37 -29.62 71.12
N ASN A 393 15.96 -30.08 69.91
CA ASN A 393 16.35 -31.35 69.23
C ASN A 393 16.16 -32.75 69.91
N PRO A 394 16.01 -33.84 69.12
CA PRO A 394 15.16 -34.09 67.92
C PRO A 394 14.51 -35.52 67.94
N GLU A 395 14.24 -36.14 66.77
CA GLU A 395 14.06 -37.60 66.50
C GLU A 395 12.68 -38.30 66.81
N VAL A 396 12.21 -39.39 66.14
CA VAL A 396 12.55 -40.09 64.86
C VAL A 396 11.41 -41.05 64.34
N SER A 397 11.08 -40.95 63.03
CA SER A 397 10.65 -42.01 62.06
C SER A 397 9.40 -42.93 62.18
N ASN A 398 8.93 -43.37 60.98
CA ASN A 398 8.34 -44.70 60.61
C ASN A 398 6.98 -45.13 61.22
N SER A 399 6.03 -45.87 60.60
CA SER A 399 5.80 -46.64 59.34
C SER A 399 4.55 -47.54 59.63
N ALA A 400 3.83 -48.29 58.79
CA ALA A 400 3.59 -48.42 57.33
C ALA A 400 2.42 -49.44 57.09
N ILE A 401 1.98 -49.61 55.82
CA ILE A 401 1.25 -50.78 55.23
C ILE A 401 -0.31 -50.87 55.36
N ASP A 402 -0.88 -51.46 54.29
CA ASP A 402 -2.27 -51.71 53.80
C ASP A 402 -2.87 -53.06 54.36
N PRO A 403 -3.97 -53.71 53.88
CA PRO A 403 -5.13 -53.32 53.02
C PRO A 403 -6.55 -53.90 53.38
N ASN A 404 -7.57 -53.60 52.54
CA ASN A 404 -8.65 -54.48 52.00
C ASN A 404 -10.10 -54.66 52.59
N THR A 405 -11.09 -54.38 51.69
CA THR A 405 -12.36 -55.10 51.33
C THR A 405 -13.68 -55.13 52.17
N SER A 406 -14.73 -54.49 51.62
CA SER A 406 -16.13 -54.99 51.34
C SER A 406 -17.11 -55.38 52.51
N PRO A 407 -18.45 -55.60 52.30
CA PRO A 407 -19.39 -55.28 51.19
C PRO A 407 -20.67 -54.48 51.66
N ALA A 408 -21.83 -54.58 50.97
CA ALA A 408 -23.05 -53.73 51.12
C ALA A 408 -24.35 -54.47 51.53
N GLN A 409 -25.42 -53.75 51.98
CA GLN A 409 -26.85 -54.00 51.60
C GLN A 409 -27.95 -53.05 52.21
N ASN A 410 -28.96 -52.72 51.38
CA ASN A 410 -30.44 -52.65 51.57
C ASN A 410 -31.22 -51.72 52.55
N SER A 411 -32.40 -51.29 52.02
CA SER A 411 -33.76 -51.14 52.62
C SER A 411 -34.34 -49.74 52.96
N GLU A 412 -35.68 -49.65 52.90
CA GLU A 412 -36.54 -48.45 52.96
C GLU A 412 -37.40 -48.38 54.25
N ASP A 413 -37.90 -47.20 54.65
CA ASP A 413 -39.34 -46.79 54.48
C ASP A 413 -39.83 -45.68 55.49
N ARG A 414 -40.84 -44.89 55.08
CA ARG A 414 -41.90 -44.19 55.85
C ARG A 414 -41.68 -43.05 56.90
N LYS A 415 -42.12 -41.86 56.48
CA LYS A 415 -43.30 -41.05 56.97
C LYS A 415 -43.30 -40.10 58.20
N ILE A 416 -43.86 -38.90 57.93
CA ILE A 416 -44.92 -38.12 58.66
C ILE A 416 -44.58 -36.94 59.62
N ALA A 417 -45.30 -35.81 59.39
CA ALA A 417 -45.69 -34.69 60.27
C ALA A 417 -44.65 -33.67 60.82
N SER A 418 -45.00 -32.45 61.27
CA SER A 418 -46.04 -31.46 60.84
C SER A 418 -45.97 -30.15 61.67
N ASN A 419 -46.19 -28.98 61.04
CA ASN A 419 -46.55 -27.68 61.65
C ASN A 419 -45.48 -27.05 62.60
N THR A 420 -45.49 -25.77 63.04
CA THR A 420 -46.44 -24.61 63.03
C THR A 420 -45.59 -23.29 63.02
N SER A 421 -45.93 -22.01 63.36
CA SER A 421 -47.10 -21.24 63.87
C SER A 421 -46.83 -19.69 63.89
N THR A 422 -47.82 -18.87 63.48
CA THR A 422 -48.36 -17.63 64.16
C THR A 422 -47.49 -16.35 64.34
N GLU A 423 -47.98 -15.10 64.54
CA GLU A 423 -49.32 -14.39 64.57
C GLU A 423 -49.07 -12.84 64.63
N LEU A 424 -49.99 -11.85 64.62
CA LEU A 424 -51.47 -11.68 64.46
C LEU A 424 -51.69 -10.64 63.28
N ASN A 425 -52.62 -9.67 63.12
CA ASN A 425 -54.02 -9.24 63.48
C ASN A 425 -54.37 -8.07 62.48
N ASP A 426 -55.53 -7.40 62.30
CA ASP A 426 -57.00 -7.45 62.56
C ASP A 426 -57.64 -6.37 61.59
N SER A 427 -58.93 -6.00 61.44
CA SER A 427 -60.24 -6.38 62.02
C SER A 427 -61.44 -5.99 61.09
N THR A 428 -62.55 -6.73 61.25
CA THR A 428 -63.99 -6.36 61.08
C THR A 428 -64.57 -5.44 59.95
N GLN A 429 -65.40 -6.08 59.11
CA GLN A 429 -66.82 -5.76 58.76
C GLN A 429 -67.28 -4.67 57.74
N ASN A 430 -67.74 -5.19 56.59
CA ASN A 430 -69.05 -5.03 55.93
C ASN A 430 -69.77 -3.66 55.78
N ARG A 431 -70.04 -3.28 54.51
CA ARG A 431 -71.39 -2.91 54.03
C ARG A 431 -71.55 -3.10 52.52
N GLU A 432 -72.77 -3.34 52.05
CA GLU A 432 -73.12 -3.56 50.63
C GLU A 432 -73.45 -2.24 49.91
N SER A 433 -73.15 -2.13 48.60
CA SER A 433 -74.16 -1.98 47.53
C SER A 433 -73.60 -1.53 46.15
N GLN A 434 -74.32 -1.92 45.09
CA GLN A 434 -74.40 -1.33 43.73
C GLN A 434 -73.15 -1.25 42.80
N ALA A 435 -73.12 -2.21 41.87
CA ALA A 435 -73.09 -2.04 40.40
C ALA A 435 -72.06 -1.09 39.72
N GLY A 436 -71.18 -1.71 38.92
CA GLY A 436 -70.38 -1.11 37.84
C GLY A 436 -69.85 -2.22 36.91
N GLU A 437 -69.69 -1.95 35.61
CA GLU A 437 -69.36 -3.00 34.61
C GLU A 437 -67.86 -3.38 34.57
N PRO A 438 -67.51 -4.66 34.38
CA PRO A 438 -66.15 -5.10 34.11
C PRO A 438 -65.75 -4.89 32.64
N THR A 439 -64.47 -4.59 32.40
CA THR A 439 -63.95 -4.16 31.09
C THR A 439 -63.65 -5.31 30.12
N LEU A 440 -63.38 -4.95 28.85
CA LEU A 440 -63.40 -5.84 27.69
C LEU A 440 -62.39 -7.01 27.69
N LEU A 441 -61.41 -7.02 28.61
CA LEU A 441 -60.28 -7.94 28.55
C LEU A 441 -60.61 -9.38 28.99
N ASP A 442 -61.54 -9.55 29.93
CA ASP A 442 -61.89 -10.87 30.50
C ASP A 442 -62.82 -11.74 29.62
N ARG A 443 -63.19 -11.28 28.42
CA ARG A 443 -64.20 -11.95 27.56
C ARG A 443 -63.65 -12.76 26.38
N LEU A 444 -62.33 -12.84 26.18
CA LEU A 444 -61.74 -13.47 24.98
C LEU A 444 -60.77 -14.65 25.23
N LEU A 445 -60.71 -15.19 26.46
CA LEU A 445 -59.87 -16.36 26.78
C LEU A 445 -60.63 -17.45 27.56
N ASN A 446 -61.63 -18.11 26.95
CA ASN A 446 -61.80 -19.54 27.21
C ASN A 446 -62.53 -20.36 26.12
N HIS A 447 -62.29 -21.68 26.17
CA HIS A 447 -62.70 -22.73 25.25
C HIS A 447 -64.20 -22.76 24.88
N SER A 448 -64.51 -22.72 23.58
CA SER A 448 -65.67 -23.44 22.97
C SER A 448 -65.76 -23.42 21.42
N PHE A 449 -64.81 -22.79 20.70
CA PHE A 449 -64.92 -22.63 19.22
C PHE A 449 -64.26 -23.74 18.37
N TRP A 450 -63.28 -24.47 18.91
CA TRP A 450 -62.33 -25.31 18.12
C TRP A 450 -62.80 -26.73 17.75
N GLN A 451 -64.11 -27.01 17.70
CA GLN A 451 -64.63 -28.33 17.27
C GLN A 451 -65.62 -28.31 16.08
N ALA A 452 -65.93 -27.15 15.49
CA ALA A 452 -66.94 -27.04 14.44
C ALA A 452 -66.41 -26.98 13.00
N ILE A 453 -65.19 -26.49 12.75
CA ILE A 453 -64.66 -26.22 11.38
C ILE A 453 -63.70 -27.34 10.90
N GLY A 454 -63.97 -28.57 11.31
CA GLY A 454 -63.12 -29.74 11.03
C GLY A 454 -63.31 -30.40 9.65
N ARG A 455 -64.05 -29.80 8.70
CA ARG A 455 -64.43 -30.52 7.46
C ARG A 455 -64.64 -29.75 6.15
N GLN A 456 -64.25 -28.47 6.03
CA GLN A 456 -64.51 -27.73 4.76
C GLN A 456 -63.44 -26.72 4.29
N LEU A 457 -62.17 -26.83 4.72
CA LEU A 457 -61.08 -25.94 4.28
C LEU A 457 -59.91 -26.70 3.64
N ARG A 458 -60.20 -27.57 2.66
CA ARG A 458 -59.17 -28.27 1.86
C ARG A 458 -58.92 -27.66 0.47
N GLU A 459 -59.79 -26.75 0.00
CA GLU A 459 -59.64 -26.06 -1.30
C GLU A 459 -59.12 -24.61 -1.15
N VAL A 460 -59.41 -23.94 -0.03
CA VAL A 460 -58.98 -22.54 0.22
C VAL A 460 -57.44 -22.41 0.29
N LYS A 461 -56.70 -23.50 0.59
CA LYS A 461 -55.22 -23.46 0.59
C LYS A 461 -54.60 -23.24 -0.79
N PHE A 462 -55.30 -23.52 -1.90
CA PHE A 462 -54.79 -23.20 -3.24
C PHE A 462 -55.02 -21.72 -3.58
N LEU A 463 -56.22 -21.21 -3.31
CA LEU A 463 -56.57 -19.80 -3.51
C LEU A 463 -55.76 -18.84 -2.62
N PHE A 464 -55.38 -19.23 -1.40
CA PHE A 464 -54.54 -18.37 -0.56
C PHE A 464 -53.09 -18.30 -1.05
N VAL A 465 -52.52 -19.39 -1.59
CA VAL A 465 -51.16 -19.37 -2.17
C VAL A 465 -51.12 -18.57 -3.47
N VAL A 466 -52.11 -18.73 -4.36
CA VAL A 466 -52.24 -17.90 -5.57
C VAL A 466 -52.55 -16.45 -5.21
N GLY A 467 -53.39 -16.19 -4.21
CA GLY A 467 -53.70 -14.85 -3.72
C GLY A 467 -52.49 -14.12 -3.14
N VAL A 468 -51.67 -14.79 -2.31
CA VAL A 468 -50.42 -14.22 -1.79
C VAL A 468 -49.43 -13.96 -2.93
N LEU A 469 -49.26 -14.89 -3.89
CA LEU A 469 -48.39 -14.65 -5.04
C LEU A 469 -48.86 -13.48 -5.91
N ILE A 470 -50.17 -13.34 -6.14
CA ILE A 470 -50.74 -12.18 -6.85
C ILE A 470 -50.54 -10.89 -6.06
N PHE A 471 -50.72 -10.88 -4.74
CA PHE A 471 -50.45 -9.68 -3.92
C PHE A 471 -48.96 -9.37 -3.75
N SER A 472 -48.06 -10.36 -3.81
CA SER A 472 -46.61 -10.14 -3.89
C SER A 472 -46.24 -9.51 -5.23
N VAL A 473 -46.69 -10.08 -6.34
CA VAL A 473 -46.43 -9.53 -7.68
C VAL A 473 -47.10 -8.17 -7.86
N LEU A 474 -48.32 -7.96 -7.38
CA LEU A 474 -49.02 -6.68 -7.45
C LEU A 474 -48.45 -5.65 -6.47
N GLY A 475 -47.92 -6.05 -5.32
CA GLY A 475 -47.18 -5.16 -4.41
C GLY A 475 -45.85 -4.71 -5.03
N ILE A 476 -45.13 -5.63 -5.69
CA ILE A 476 -43.95 -5.30 -6.50
C ILE A 476 -44.35 -4.40 -7.68
N PHE A 477 -45.46 -4.67 -8.36
CA PHE A 477 -45.92 -3.86 -9.50
C PHE A 477 -46.51 -2.50 -9.09
N ILE A 478 -47.10 -2.37 -7.90
CA ILE A 478 -47.57 -1.08 -7.38
C ILE A 478 -46.40 -0.24 -6.89
N ASN A 479 -45.39 -0.82 -6.24
CA ASN A 479 -44.14 -0.09 -5.98
C ASN A 479 -43.45 0.29 -7.29
N PHE A 480 -43.30 -0.64 -8.24
CA PHE A 480 -42.71 -0.37 -9.56
C PHE A 480 -43.50 0.63 -10.41
N VAL A 481 -44.82 0.75 -10.23
CA VAL A 481 -45.64 1.77 -10.92
C VAL A 481 -45.67 3.09 -10.15
N LEU A 482 -45.56 3.12 -8.82
CA LEU A 482 -45.41 4.37 -8.07
C LEU A 482 -44.01 4.99 -8.27
N ASP A 483 -42.97 4.16 -8.35
CA ASP A 483 -41.58 4.51 -8.69
C ASP A 483 -41.41 4.92 -10.18
N VAL A 484 -42.44 4.67 -11.01
CA VAL A 484 -42.50 5.07 -12.44
C VAL A 484 -43.55 6.16 -12.70
N ALA A 485 -44.41 6.50 -11.72
CA ALA A 485 -45.49 7.47 -11.87
C ALA A 485 -45.40 8.70 -10.94
N SER A 486 -44.38 8.80 -10.08
CA SER A 486 -44.04 10.05 -9.38
C SER A 486 -43.31 11.04 -10.30
N THR A 487 -43.91 11.36 -11.45
CA THR A 487 -43.44 12.42 -12.35
C THR A 487 -43.94 13.77 -11.85
N ASP A 488 -43.30 14.31 -10.82
CA ASP A 488 -43.16 15.76 -10.74
C ASP A 488 -42.28 16.25 -11.91
N PRO A 489 -42.45 17.49 -12.38
CA PRO A 489 -42.04 17.88 -13.73
C PRO A 489 -40.54 17.85 -13.96
N VAL A 490 -40.17 17.60 -15.22
CA VAL A 490 -38.79 17.74 -15.72
C VAL A 490 -38.32 19.18 -15.48
N ASP A 491 -37.41 19.35 -14.53
CA ASP A 491 -36.50 20.49 -14.46
C ASP A 491 -35.08 20.01 -14.75
N SER A 492 -34.29 20.83 -15.44
CA SER A 492 -33.14 20.38 -16.23
C SER A 492 -31.81 20.72 -15.58
N SER A 493 -31.07 19.71 -15.08
CA SER A 493 -29.59 19.60 -15.16
C SER A 493 -29.06 18.40 -14.37
N PRO A 494 -28.05 17.66 -14.87
CA PRO A 494 -27.21 16.81 -14.04
C PRO A 494 -26.15 17.67 -13.34
N THR A 495 -26.45 18.20 -12.16
CA THR A 495 -25.43 18.87 -11.33
C THR A 495 -24.31 17.89 -10.98
N LEU A 496 -23.05 18.35 -11.09
CA LEU A 496 -21.88 17.51 -10.85
C LEU A 496 -21.91 16.95 -9.42
N THR A 497 -21.86 15.62 -9.28
CA THR A 497 -21.43 15.01 -8.02
C THR A 497 -20.00 15.47 -7.74
N SER A 498 -19.82 16.17 -6.62
CA SER A 498 -18.60 16.90 -6.28
C SER A 498 -17.36 16.01 -6.33
N LEU A 499 -16.47 16.28 -7.29
CA LEU A 499 -15.07 15.93 -7.15
C LEU A 499 -14.51 16.86 -6.05
N SER A 500 -14.01 16.29 -4.95
CA SER A 500 -13.32 17.06 -3.93
C SER A 500 -11.92 17.42 -4.47
N LEU A 501 -11.83 18.55 -5.17
CA LEU A 501 -10.53 19.18 -5.47
C LEU A 501 -9.82 19.42 -4.13
N GLN A 502 -8.58 18.98 -4.03
CA GLN A 502 -7.79 19.02 -2.80
C GLN A 502 -6.47 19.71 -3.09
N ILE A 503 -6.08 20.68 -2.26
CA ILE A 503 -4.77 21.33 -2.36
C ILE A 503 -3.76 20.48 -1.57
N GLY A 504 -2.58 20.27 -2.14
CA GLY A 504 -1.48 19.53 -1.52
C GLY A 504 -1.63 18.00 -1.52
N ASP A 505 -2.39 17.42 -2.46
CA ASP A 505 -2.38 15.97 -2.73
C ASP A 505 -1.49 15.58 -3.93
N ASP A 506 -0.72 16.53 -4.46
CA ASP A 506 0.14 16.40 -5.65
C ASP A 506 -0.67 16.05 -6.94
N LEU A 507 -1.97 16.35 -6.98
CA LEU A 507 -2.82 16.25 -8.17
C LEU A 507 -3.42 17.62 -8.55
N SER A 508 -3.60 17.87 -9.84
CA SER A 508 -4.25 19.11 -10.30
C SER A 508 -4.96 18.96 -11.65
N LEU A 509 -6.19 19.46 -11.73
CA LEU A 509 -6.88 19.84 -12.96
C LEU A 509 -6.63 21.32 -13.31
N GLY A 510 -6.16 22.10 -12.35
CA GLY A 510 -5.98 23.55 -12.41
C GLY A 510 -6.11 24.25 -11.06
N GLU A 511 -6.52 23.56 -10.00
CA GLU A 511 -6.70 24.10 -8.64
C GLU A 511 -5.38 24.43 -7.92
N GLU A 512 -4.27 23.81 -8.29
CA GLU A 512 -2.93 24.14 -7.76
C GLU A 512 -1.83 24.08 -8.82
N THR A 513 -0.74 24.80 -8.55
CA THR A 513 0.52 24.73 -9.32
C THR A 513 1.44 23.68 -8.72
N LEU A 514 1.76 22.64 -9.48
CA LEU A 514 2.75 21.61 -9.17
C LEU A 514 4.16 22.10 -9.56
N VAL A 515 4.33 22.71 -10.74
CA VAL A 515 5.64 23.18 -11.25
C VAL A 515 6.01 24.52 -10.62
N LYS A 516 6.56 24.45 -9.39
CA LYS A 516 6.81 25.62 -8.52
C LYS A 516 7.79 26.66 -9.10
N SER A 517 8.63 26.28 -10.06
CA SER A 517 9.58 27.18 -10.74
C SER A 517 8.90 28.25 -11.60
N LYS A 518 7.68 27.98 -12.09
CA LYS A 518 6.89 28.89 -12.94
C LYS A 518 5.61 29.33 -12.23
N ILE A 519 5.76 29.92 -11.03
CA ILE A 519 4.67 30.60 -10.32
C ILE A 519 4.69 32.09 -10.66
N SER A 520 3.55 32.62 -11.08
CA SER A 520 3.28 34.06 -11.13
C SER A 520 2.01 34.42 -10.37
N ASP A 521 1.80 35.72 -10.11
CA ASP A 521 0.55 36.22 -9.51
C ASP A 521 -0.65 35.86 -10.39
N ALA A 522 -0.52 35.94 -11.71
CA ALA A 522 -1.58 35.56 -12.65
C ALA A 522 -1.86 34.05 -12.62
N LYS A 523 -0.83 33.19 -12.58
CA LYS A 523 -1.03 31.73 -12.44
C LYS A 523 -1.75 31.38 -11.14
N THR A 524 -1.35 32.01 -10.04
CA THR A 524 -1.94 31.83 -8.71
C THR A 524 -3.40 32.30 -8.67
N ALA A 525 -3.72 33.44 -9.30
CA ALA A 525 -5.09 33.91 -9.46
C ALA A 525 -5.93 32.96 -10.34
N GLY A 526 -5.32 32.35 -11.36
CA GLY A 526 -5.93 31.29 -12.18
C GLY A 526 -6.25 30.04 -11.38
N ASN A 527 -5.33 29.58 -10.52
CA ASN A 527 -5.55 28.44 -9.63
C ASN A 527 -6.74 28.67 -8.68
N GLN A 528 -6.77 29.82 -8.01
CA GLN A 528 -7.89 30.20 -7.13
C GLN A 528 -9.21 30.31 -7.91
N ALA A 529 -9.19 30.93 -9.10
CA ALA A 529 -10.37 31.05 -9.94
C ALA A 529 -10.87 29.70 -10.48
N PHE A 530 -9.99 28.72 -10.69
CA PHE A 530 -10.36 27.36 -11.09
C PHE A 530 -11.09 26.61 -9.96
N LEU A 531 -10.61 26.75 -8.73
CA LEU A 531 -11.24 26.18 -7.54
C LEU A 531 -12.63 26.79 -7.29
N GLU A 532 -12.79 28.11 -7.47
CA GLU A 532 -14.09 28.79 -7.43
C GLU A 532 -15.01 28.33 -8.56
N ALA A 533 -14.48 28.23 -9.79
CA ALA A 533 -15.22 27.79 -10.97
C ALA A 533 -15.78 26.36 -10.86
N ALA A 534 -15.10 25.47 -10.12
CA ALA A 534 -15.58 24.13 -9.84
C ALA A 534 -16.83 24.09 -8.94
N LEU A 535 -17.12 25.17 -8.22
CA LEU A 535 -18.33 25.32 -7.40
C LEU A 535 -19.45 26.06 -8.14
N THR A 536 -19.12 26.98 -9.05
CA THR A 536 -20.10 27.83 -9.78
C THR A 536 -20.47 27.30 -11.18
N GLY A 537 -19.60 26.48 -11.77
CA GLY A 537 -19.71 26.07 -13.18
C GLY A 537 -19.44 27.20 -14.17
N ASP A 538 -18.70 28.24 -13.79
CA ASP A 538 -18.23 29.34 -14.66
C ASP A 538 -16.70 29.50 -14.52
N TYR A 539 -15.98 29.08 -15.57
CA TYR A 539 -14.53 29.08 -15.64
C TYR A 539 -13.95 30.34 -16.30
N SER A 540 -14.79 31.34 -16.62
CA SER A 540 -14.35 32.56 -17.33
C SER A 540 -13.18 33.28 -16.66
N ASN A 541 -13.16 33.34 -15.32
CA ASN A 541 -12.07 33.94 -14.56
C ASN A 541 -10.77 33.10 -14.60
N ALA A 542 -10.88 31.77 -14.57
CA ALA A 542 -9.73 30.87 -14.68
C ALA A 542 -9.09 30.97 -16.08
N ILE A 543 -9.92 30.98 -17.13
CA ILE A 543 -9.51 31.19 -18.52
C ILE A 543 -8.77 32.53 -18.65
N TYR A 544 -9.32 33.61 -18.10
CA TYR A 544 -8.68 34.93 -18.11
C TYR A 544 -7.29 34.90 -17.43
N TRP A 545 -7.20 34.45 -16.19
CA TRP A 545 -5.94 34.51 -15.44
C TRP A 545 -4.86 33.57 -15.96
N PHE A 546 -5.20 32.37 -16.44
CA PHE A 546 -4.24 31.50 -17.13
C PHE A 546 -3.83 32.09 -18.49
N THR A 547 -4.72 32.81 -19.20
CA THR A 547 -4.36 33.57 -20.40
C THR A 547 -3.39 34.72 -20.09
N GLU A 548 -3.57 35.48 -19.01
CA GLU A 548 -2.59 36.51 -18.62
C GLU A 548 -1.24 35.90 -18.22
N SER A 549 -1.25 34.80 -17.46
CA SER A 549 -0.01 34.07 -17.10
C SER A 549 0.77 33.58 -18.32
N LEU A 550 0.10 33.12 -19.38
CA LEU A 550 0.74 32.69 -20.63
C LEU A 550 1.21 33.86 -21.54
N LYS A 551 0.88 35.11 -21.19
CA LYS A 551 1.50 36.31 -21.76
C LYS A 551 2.77 36.71 -21.02
N GLU A 552 2.89 36.33 -19.74
CA GLU A 552 4.11 36.49 -18.93
C GLU A 552 5.13 35.41 -19.29
N GLU A 553 4.71 34.13 -19.30
CA GLU A 553 5.54 32.97 -19.65
C GLU A 553 4.78 32.01 -20.59
N SER A 554 5.06 32.11 -21.90
CA SER A 554 4.40 31.27 -22.91
C SER A 554 4.95 29.83 -22.98
N ASN A 555 6.09 29.56 -22.35
CA ASN A 555 6.75 28.25 -22.26
C ASN A 555 6.41 27.51 -20.94
N ASP A 556 5.25 27.79 -20.34
CA ASP A 556 4.68 27.03 -19.24
C ASP A 556 3.63 26.01 -19.76
N PRO A 557 4.00 24.73 -19.97
CA PRO A 557 3.05 23.71 -20.41
C PRO A 557 2.03 23.33 -19.33
N GLU A 558 2.31 23.59 -18.05
CA GLU A 558 1.35 23.32 -16.98
C GLU A 558 0.17 24.30 -17.08
N THR A 559 0.46 25.60 -17.25
CA THR A 559 -0.58 26.63 -17.41
C THR A 559 -1.35 26.48 -18.74
N TRP A 560 -0.70 26.06 -19.83
CA TRP A 560 -1.43 25.70 -21.07
C TRP A 560 -2.44 24.57 -20.84
N LEU A 561 -2.08 23.54 -20.07
CA LEU A 561 -2.97 22.43 -19.72
C LEU A 561 -4.15 22.91 -18.86
N TYR A 562 -3.91 23.76 -17.86
CA TYR A 562 -4.96 24.33 -17.02
C TYR A 562 -5.90 25.28 -17.79
N LEU A 563 -5.37 26.07 -18.74
CA LEU A 563 -6.19 26.85 -19.67
C LEU A 563 -7.08 25.93 -20.55
N LEU A 564 -6.50 24.88 -21.15
CA LEU A 564 -7.25 23.93 -21.99
C LEU A 564 -8.32 23.16 -21.21
N ASN A 565 -8.02 22.77 -19.96
CA ASN A 565 -9.00 22.18 -19.03
C ASN A 565 -10.13 23.17 -18.72
N SER A 566 -9.81 24.44 -18.44
CA SER A 566 -10.78 25.49 -18.13
C SER A 566 -11.71 25.79 -19.31
N ILE A 567 -11.16 25.89 -20.52
CA ILE A 567 -11.94 26.09 -21.76
C ILE A 567 -12.88 24.90 -22.02
N ALA A 568 -12.41 23.67 -21.81
CA ALA A 568 -13.22 22.47 -21.95
C ALA A 568 -14.40 22.44 -20.97
N GLN A 569 -14.15 22.72 -19.68
CA GLN A 569 -15.19 22.81 -18.66
C GLN A 569 -16.21 23.92 -18.98
N GLN A 570 -15.73 25.11 -19.35
CA GLN A 570 -16.59 26.23 -19.74
C GLN A 570 -17.51 25.86 -20.90
N LYS A 571 -16.96 25.34 -22.00
CA LYS A 571 -17.72 24.97 -23.20
C LYS A 571 -18.78 23.91 -22.92
N VAL A 572 -18.43 22.92 -22.09
CA VAL A 572 -19.37 21.86 -21.68
C VAL A 572 -20.51 22.45 -20.85
N ASN A 573 -20.20 23.27 -19.83
CA ASN A 573 -21.19 23.92 -18.98
C ASN A 573 -22.09 24.90 -19.77
N GLU A 574 -21.53 25.67 -20.70
CA GLU A 574 -22.28 26.52 -21.64
C GLU A 574 -23.26 25.67 -22.48
N SER A 575 -22.78 24.61 -23.14
CA SER A 575 -23.61 23.78 -24.02
C SER A 575 -24.78 23.10 -23.30
N GLN A 576 -24.60 22.77 -22.02
CA GLN A 576 -25.65 22.21 -21.16
C GLN A 576 -26.67 23.30 -20.77
N LYS A 577 -26.21 24.48 -20.36
CA LYS A 577 -27.07 25.65 -20.03
C LYS A 577 -27.88 26.13 -21.24
N GLU A 578 -27.32 26.05 -22.45
CA GLU A 578 -27.97 26.42 -23.71
C GLU A 578 -28.98 25.38 -24.24
N ASN A 579 -29.06 24.18 -23.62
CA ASN A 579 -29.94 23.08 -24.05
C ASN A 579 -29.78 22.70 -25.55
N ILE A 580 -28.55 22.70 -26.07
CA ILE A 580 -28.29 22.27 -27.45
C ILE A 580 -28.54 20.76 -27.61
N ALA A 581 -29.02 20.35 -28.78
CA ALA A 581 -29.50 18.96 -29.02
C ALA A 581 -28.44 17.86 -28.83
N THR A 582 -27.16 18.22 -28.90
CA THR A 582 -25.99 17.37 -28.57
C THR A 582 -25.00 18.22 -27.78
N PRO A 583 -25.10 18.28 -26.43
CA PRO A 583 -24.18 19.05 -25.61
C PRO A 583 -22.76 18.46 -25.71
N TYR A 584 -21.76 19.30 -25.46
CA TYR A 584 -20.37 18.85 -25.44
C TYR A 584 -20.11 17.93 -24.24
N ILE A 585 -19.15 17.01 -24.38
CA ILE A 585 -18.79 16.06 -23.32
C ILE A 585 -17.30 16.03 -23.04
N ILE A 586 -16.95 15.69 -21.80
CA ILE A 586 -15.57 15.56 -21.32
C ILE A 586 -15.14 14.09 -21.39
N GLN A 587 -13.93 13.88 -21.92
CA GLN A 587 -13.15 12.66 -21.80
C GLN A 587 -11.99 12.99 -20.84
N LYS A 588 -11.91 12.34 -19.67
CA LYS A 588 -10.87 12.62 -18.66
C LYS A 588 -9.74 11.59 -18.75
N VAL A 589 -8.50 12.07 -18.83
CA VAL A 589 -7.28 11.27 -18.79
C VAL A 589 -6.44 11.71 -17.58
N ALA A 590 -5.57 10.85 -17.08
CA ALA A 590 -4.54 11.23 -16.11
C ALA A 590 -3.16 11.22 -16.76
N VAL A 591 -2.28 12.12 -16.32
CA VAL A 591 -0.85 12.11 -16.66
C VAL A 591 -0.03 12.24 -15.37
N ALA A 592 0.97 11.37 -15.19
CA ALA A 592 1.94 11.50 -14.10
C ALA A 592 3.29 11.98 -14.62
N VAL A 593 3.92 12.90 -13.89
CA VAL A 593 5.19 13.55 -14.23
C VAL A 593 6.10 13.76 -13.01
N PRO A 594 7.44 13.75 -13.17
CA PRO A 594 8.40 13.79 -12.08
C PRO A 594 8.76 15.23 -11.64
N VAL A 595 7.81 15.99 -11.11
CA VAL A 595 8.04 17.40 -10.75
C VAL A 595 8.94 17.53 -9.52
N GLY A 596 9.86 18.50 -9.55
CA GLY A 596 10.75 18.78 -8.42
C GLY A 596 11.99 17.88 -8.36
N VAL A 597 12.24 17.11 -9.41
CA VAL A 597 13.55 16.48 -9.67
C VAL A 597 14.50 17.54 -10.24
N PRO A 598 15.72 17.75 -9.70
CA PRO A 598 16.59 18.85 -10.16
C PRO A 598 17.17 18.64 -11.56
N SER A 599 16.52 19.18 -12.60
CA SER A 599 16.98 19.09 -13.99
C SER A 599 18.26 19.90 -14.28
N TYR A 600 18.49 21.02 -13.59
CA TYR A 600 19.72 21.82 -13.70
C TYR A 600 19.93 22.76 -12.48
N SER A 601 20.98 23.58 -12.53
CA SER A 601 21.24 24.68 -11.59
C SER A 601 20.13 25.75 -11.62
N PRO A 602 19.77 26.42 -10.51
CA PRO A 602 18.66 27.39 -10.45
C PRO A 602 18.83 28.70 -11.26
N GLU A 603 19.90 28.85 -12.06
CA GLU A 603 20.27 30.12 -12.72
C GLU A 603 19.98 30.15 -14.23
N ASP A 604 19.72 29.01 -14.88
CA ASP A 604 19.42 28.92 -16.31
C ASP A 604 18.05 28.26 -16.56
N GLU A 605 17.16 28.94 -17.31
CA GLU A 605 15.74 28.59 -17.51
C GLU A 605 15.51 27.43 -18.49
N VAL A 606 16.01 26.23 -18.18
CA VAL A 606 15.99 25.07 -19.10
C VAL A 606 15.27 23.83 -18.53
N SER A 607 14.65 23.06 -19.43
CA SER A 607 13.49 22.19 -19.15
C SER A 607 13.66 21.14 -18.03
N ASP A 608 12.67 21.10 -17.14
CA ASP A 608 12.33 19.90 -16.35
C ASP A 608 11.84 18.77 -17.30
N ILE A 609 12.09 17.50 -16.96
CA ILE A 609 11.51 16.32 -17.61
C ILE A 609 9.98 16.35 -17.51
N ALA A 610 9.43 16.86 -16.40
CA ALA A 610 7.99 17.08 -16.26
C ALA A 610 7.46 18.04 -17.35
N GLU A 611 8.17 19.13 -17.63
CA GLU A 611 7.80 20.04 -18.71
C GLU A 611 7.98 19.39 -20.10
N GLU A 612 9.02 18.59 -20.33
CA GLU A 612 9.20 17.85 -21.59
C GLU A 612 7.97 16.98 -21.90
N LEU A 613 7.44 16.28 -20.88
CA LEU A 613 6.27 15.42 -20.98
C LEU A 613 4.97 16.23 -21.15
N LEU A 614 4.76 17.27 -20.33
CA LEU A 614 3.57 18.12 -20.40
C LEU A 614 3.45 18.85 -21.74
N ARG A 615 4.56 19.35 -22.32
CA ARG A 615 4.56 19.97 -23.66
C ARG A 615 3.97 19.03 -24.74
N GLY A 616 4.33 17.76 -24.70
CA GLY A 616 3.81 16.75 -25.64
C GLY A 616 2.31 16.50 -25.47
N VAL A 617 1.84 16.39 -24.23
CA VAL A 617 0.41 16.25 -23.89
C VAL A 617 -0.40 17.46 -24.35
N VAL A 618 0.05 18.65 -24.00
CA VAL A 618 -0.59 19.93 -24.35
C VAL A 618 -0.72 20.14 -25.86
N LEU A 619 0.31 19.79 -26.64
CA LEU A 619 0.27 19.95 -28.09
C LEU A 619 -0.85 19.09 -28.72
N ALA A 620 -1.00 17.85 -28.25
CA ALA A 620 -2.07 16.96 -28.69
C ALA A 620 -3.46 17.35 -28.15
N GLN A 621 -3.54 17.82 -26.89
CA GLN A 621 -4.77 18.36 -26.30
C GLN A 621 -5.26 19.60 -27.07
N SER A 622 -4.35 20.47 -27.50
CA SER A 622 -4.64 21.65 -28.33
C SER A 622 -5.25 21.26 -29.69
N GLU A 623 -4.65 20.29 -30.39
CA GLU A 623 -5.18 19.74 -31.65
C GLU A 623 -6.55 19.05 -31.49
N MET A 624 -6.88 18.52 -30.32
CA MET A 624 -8.21 17.93 -30.06
C MET A 624 -9.26 18.97 -29.65
N ASN A 625 -8.94 19.85 -28.69
CA ASN A 625 -9.90 20.78 -28.11
C ASN A 625 -10.18 21.99 -29.02
N CYS A 626 -9.15 22.46 -29.75
CA CYS A 626 -9.19 23.68 -30.55
C CYS A 626 -8.84 23.46 -32.04
N GLY A 627 -8.60 22.22 -32.47
CA GLY A 627 -8.37 21.84 -33.87
C GLY A 627 -6.98 22.19 -34.42
N SER A 628 -6.34 23.24 -33.90
CA SER A 628 -4.94 23.61 -34.17
C SER A 628 -4.33 24.29 -32.94
N VAL A 629 -3.00 24.34 -32.91
CA VAL A 629 -2.25 25.13 -31.92
C VAL A 629 -2.45 26.64 -32.14
N SER A 630 -2.53 27.07 -33.40
CA SER A 630 -2.79 28.46 -33.81
C SER A 630 -4.09 29.02 -33.18
N ASN A 631 -5.14 28.20 -33.10
CA ASN A 631 -6.44 28.62 -32.58
C ASN A 631 -6.39 28.91 -31.07
N ILE A 632 -5.65 28.12 -30.29
CA ILE A 632 -5.48 28.35 -28.84
C ILE A 632 -4.43 29.44 -28.57
N LYS A 633 -3.41 29.56 -29.42
CA LYS A 633 -2.43 30.65 -29.38
C LYS A 633 -3.07 32.02 -29.65
N ALA A 634 -3.99 32.11 -30.62
CA ALA A 634 -4.75 33.33 -30.91
C ALA A 634 -5.71 33.76 -29.77
N ILE A 635 -6.27 32.80 -29.03
CA ILE A 635 -7.04 33.08 -27.80
C ILE A 635 -6.14 33.76 -26.76
N VAL A 636 -4.90 33.29 -26.56
CA VAL A 636 -3.98 33.91 -25.61
C VAL A 636 -3.44 35.27 -26.11
N GLU A 637 -2.96 35.35 -27.35
CA GLU A 637 -2.27 36.57 -27.82
C GLU A 637 -3.21 37.72 -28.19
N SER A 638 -4.42 37.42 -28.69
CA SER A 638 -5.36 38.41 -29.21
C SER A 638 -6.70 38.46 -28.46
N ASN A 639 -6.84 37.71 -27.35
CA ASN A 639 -8.09 37.52 -26.62
C ASN A 639 -9.25 37.08 -27.57
N GLU A 640 -8.95 36.21 -28.55
CA GLU A 640 -9.97 35.72 -29.49
C GLU A 640 -11.09 34.94 -28.77
N SER A 641 -12.25 34.89 -29.43
CA SER A 641 -13.39 34.14 -28.92
C SER A 641 -13.11 32.63 -28.89
N LEU A 642 -13.49 31.99 -27.78
CA LEU A 642 -13.45 30.54 -27.58
C LEU A 642 -14.26 29.73 -28.62
N ASN A 643 -14.94 30.38 -29.56
CA ASN A 643 -15.66 29.78 -30.69
C ASN A 643 -14.80 28.85 -31.56
N ASN A 644 -13.47 29.01 -31.57
CA ASN A 644 -12.56 28.12 -32.29
C ASN A 644 -12.30 26.78 -31.53
N CYS A 645 -12.57 26.74 -30.22
CA CYS A 645 -12.48 25.53 -29.40
C CYS A 645 -13.85 24.87 -29.23
N LYS A 646 -14.07 23.76 -29.95
CA LYS A 646 -15.34 23.02 -30.01
C LYS A 646 -15.21 21.53 -29.63
N GLY A 647 -13.99 21.07 -29.33
CA GLY A 647 -13.69 19.65 -29.21
C GLY A 647 -13.76 18.90 -30.54
N ARG A 648 -13.36 17.63 -30.53
CA ARG A 648 -13.45 16.74 -31.69
C ARG A 648 -14.79 16.00 -31.65
N ASP A 649 -15.66 16.29 -32.61
CA ASP A 649 -17.06 15.85 -32.62
C ASP A 649 -17.80 16.22 -31.31
N GLY A 650 -17.54 17.42 -30.78
CA GLY A 650 -18.11 17.88 -29.52
C GLY A 650 -17.49 17.26 -28.25
N ARG A 651 -16.38 16.51 -28.39
CA ARG A 651 -15.68 15.85 -27.30
C ARG A 651 -14.42 16.63 -26.94
N PHE A 652 -14.32 17.07 -25.69
CA PHE A 652 -13.13 17.71 -25.15
C PHE A 652 -12.31 16.71 -24.32
N LEU A 653 -10.99 16.88 -24.35
CA LEU A 653 -10.03 16.13 -23.56
C LEU A 653 -9.53 17.00 -22.40
N ILE A 654 -9.61 16.50 -21.17
CA ILE A 654 -9.01 17.14 -19.99
C ILE A 654 -8.04 16.20 -19.29
N PHE A 655 -7.01 16.77 -18.67
CA PHE A 655 -5.97 16.04 -17.96
C PHE A 655 -5.97 16.34 -16.47
N LEU A 656 -6.01 15.31 -15.64
CA LEU A 656 -5.54 15.36 -14.26
C LEU A 656 -4.03 15.13 -14.28
N VAL A 657 -3.26 16.15 -13.93
CA VAL A 657 -1.81 16.03 -13.73
C VAL A 657 -1.57 15.46 -12.33
N GLY A 658 -0.54 14.63 -12.18
CA GLY A 658 -0.05 14.16 -10.89
C GLY A 658 1.47 14.19 -10.79
N ASN A 659 2.00 14.60 -9.64
CA ASN A 659 3.43 14.66 -9.38
C ASN A 659 3.94 13.37 -8.71
N ASP A 660 4.65 12.54 -9.48
CA ASP A 660 5.26 11.30 -8.97
C ASP A 660 6.68 11.47 -8.41
N GLN A 661 7.29 12.66 -8.58
CA GLN A 661 8.65 13.01 -8.13
C GLN A 661 9.76 12.02 -8.57
N ASP A 662 9.53 11.20 -9.61
CA ASP A 662 10.33 10.04 -10.01
C ASP A 662 10.56 8.99 -8.89
N LYS A 663 9.72 9.01 -7.84
CA LYS A 663 9.84 8.14 -6.66
C LYS A 663 8.83 6.99 -6.72
N PRO A 664 9.25 5.71 -6.67
CA PRO A 664 8.33 4.57 -6.75
C PRO A 664 7.19 4.58 -5.71
N SER A 665 7.47 5.05 -4.49
CA SER A 665 6.46 5.22 -3.42
C SER A 665 5.41 6.29 -3.76
N LYS A 666 5.82 7.45 -4.26
CA LYS A 666 4.91 8.55 -4.63
C LYS A 666 4.14 8.23 -5.91
N GLY A 667 4.76 7.53 -6.87
CA GLY A 667 4.07 6.96 -8.03
C GLY A 667 2.91 6.05 -7.64
N ARG A 668 3.10 5.14 -6.66
CA ARG A 668 2.04 4.29 -6.10
C ARG A 668 0.90 5.13 -5.49
N GLU A 669 1.24 6.17 -4.73
CA GLU A 669 0.27 7.07 -4.10
C GLU A 669 -0.60 7.81 -5.13
N ILE A 670 0.02 8.43 -6.13
CA ILE A 670 -0.62 9.12 -7.25
C ILE A 670 -1.48 8.16 -8.08
N ALA A 671 -0.94 6.98 -8.43
CA ALA A 671 -1.67 5.96 -9.17
C ALA A 671 -2.90 5.44 -8.41
N LYS A 672 -2.80 5.21 -7.10
CA LYS A 672 -3.93 4.87 -6.22
C LYS A 672 -5.01 5.94 -6.21
N ALA A 673 -4.63 7.22 -6.16
CA ALA A 673 -5.57 8.34 -6.17
C ALA A 673 -6.29 8.47 -7.53
N ILE A 674 -5.56 8.28 -8.64
CA ILE A 674 -6.09 8.19 -10.02
C ILE A 674 -7.01 6.97 -10.19
N ALA A 675 -6.62 5.80 -9.70
CA ALA A 675 -7.34 4.54 -9.88
C ALA A 675 -8.78 4.61 -9.35
N LYS A 676 -8.98 5.25 -8.19
CA LYS A 676 -10.29 5.52 -7.56
C LYS A 676 -11.25 6.33 -8.45
N GLN A 677 -10.74 7.20 -9.33
CA GLN A 677 -11.56 8.08 -10.16
C GLN A 677 -12.03 7.33 -11.41
N SER A 678 -13.18 6.66 -11.30
CA SER A 678 -13.76 5.79 -12.33
C SER A 678 -14.09 6.50 -13.67
N ASN A 679 -14.15 7.83 -13.68
CA ASN A 679 -14.31 8.65 -14.89
C ASN A 679 -12.99 8.92 -15.65
N ILE A 680 -11.83 8.55 -15.10
CA ILE A 680 -10.55 8.59 -15.80
C ILE A 680 -10.45 7.39 -16.74
N LEU A 681 -10.19 7.63 -18.02
CA LEU A 681 -10.33 6.63 -19.10
C LEU A 681 -9.02 5.90 -19.43
N ALA A 682 -7.90 6.62 -19.31
CA ALA A 682 -6.54 6.14 -19.57
C ALA A 682 -5.55 6.92 -18.70
N PHE A 683 -4.32 6.40 -18.61
CA PHE A 683 -3.19 6.99 -17.89
C PHE A 683 -1.99 7.15 -18.82
N ILE A 684 -1.34 8.32 -18.79
CA ILE A 684 -0.05 8.58 -19.44
C ILE A 684 1.04 8.66 -18.37
N GLY A 685 2.12 7.92 -18.54
CA GLY A 685 3.24 7.87 -17.58
C GLY A 685 3.62 6.45 -17.15
N ASN A 686 4.47 6.28 -16.14
CA ASN A 686 5.26 7.31 -15.46
C ASN A 686 6.52 7.65 -16.27
N ASN A 687 7.43 8.47 -15.72
CA ASN A 687 8.76 8.70 -16.29
C ASN A 687 9.63 7.42 -16.25
N ALA A 688 10.09 7.05 -15.04
CA ALA A 688 10.92 5.86 -14.84
C ALA A 688 10.12 4.54 -14.84
N SER A 689 10.82 3.44 -15.10
CA SER A 689 10.22 2.09 -15.20
C SER A 689 9.84 1.52 -13.84
N GLU A 690 10.66 1.83 -12.84
CA GLU A 690 10.56 1.49 -11.44
C GLU A 690 9.28 2.11 -10.85
N VAL A 691 9.00 3.36 -11.18
CA VAL A 691 7.77 4.09 -10.82
C VAL A 691 6.56 3.51 -11.57
N THR A 692 6.70 3.28 -12.88
CA THR A 692 5.64 2.68 -13.73
C THR A 692 5.16 1.33 -13.19
N GLN A 693 6.07 0.49 -12.69
CA GLN A 693 5.71 -0.79 -12.07
C GLN A 693 4.76 -0.61 -10.88
N GLN A 694 5.07 0.30 -9.96
CA GLN A 694 4.27 0.52 -8.75
C GLN A 694 2.87 1.04 -9.11
N SER A 695 2.77 1.93 -10.10
CA SER A 695 1.50 2.45 -10.59
C SER A 695 0.61 1.36 -11.20
N LEU A 696 1.20 0.42 -11.95
CA LEU A 696 0.45 -0.65 -12.61
C LEU A 696 -0.21 -1.62 -11.61
N GLU A 697 0.35 -1.82 -10.42
CA GLU A 697 -0.28 -2.66 -9.38
C GLU A 697 -1.61 -2.07 -8.89
N GLU A 698 -1.70 -0.75 -8.72
CA GLU A 698 -2.95 -0.06 -8.34
C GLU A 698 -3.97 -0.06 -9.51
N PHE A 699 -3.49 -0.03 -10.76
CA PHE A 699 -4.35 -0.06 -11.96
C PHE A 699 -4.93 -1.44 -12.29
N GLN A 700 -4.25 -2.55 -11.97
CA GLN A 700 -4.74 -3.92 -12.24
C GLN A 700 -6.17 -4.16 -11.75
N SER A 701 -6.51 -3.71 -10.54
CA SER A 701 -7.85 -3.91 -9.95
C SER A 701 -8.95 -3.02 -10.53
N THR A 702 -8.59 -2.02 -11.34
CA THR A 702 -9.51 -0.99 -11.86
C THR A 702 -9.50 -0.88 -13.39
N GLU A 703 -8.85 -1.82 -14.07
CA GLU A 703 -8.83 -1.98 -15.53
C GLU A 703 -8.30 -0.78 -16.35
N LEU A 704 -7.65 0.19 -15.70
CA LEU A 704 -7.13 1.39 -16.36
C LEU A 704 -5.99 1.04 -17.32
N VAL A 705 -6.08 1.51 -18.56
CA VAL A 705 -5.03 1.34 -19.57
C VAL A 705 -3.94 2.39 -19.39
N SER A 706 -2.68 1.96 -19.45
CA SER A 706 -1.50 2.81 -19.26
C SER A 706 -0.69 2.87 -20.54
N ILE A 707 -0.37 4.08 -21.01
CA ILE A 707 0.53 4.31 -22.13
C ILE A 707 1.72 5.10 -21.58
N SER A 708 2.88 4.46 -21.44
CA SER A 708 4.07 5.17 -20.98
C SER A 708 4.76 5.87 -22.15
N PRO A 709 5.08 7.17 -22.02
CA PRO A 709 5.84 7.91 -23.02
C PRO A 709 7.33 7.53 -22.99
N SER A 710 7.90 7.25 -21.82
CA SER A 710 9.36 7.16 -21.63
C SER A 710 9.88 5.81 -21.17
N ASN A 711 9.01 4.89 -20.75
CA ASN A 711 9.43 3.55 -20.34
C ASN A 711 9.87 2.71 -21.55
N THR A 712 11.09 2.19 -21.47
CA THR A 712 11.77 1.40 -22.51
C THR A 712 11.93 -0.08 -22.14
N SER A 713 11.61 -0.46 -20.89
CA SER A 713 11.88 -1.81 -20.35
C SER A 713 11.01 -2.90 -20.98
N ILE A 714 11.64 -3.84 -21.70
CA ILE A 714 10.96 -5.03 -22.23
C ILE A 714 10.53 -6.02 -21.15
N PHE A 715 10.98 -5.87 -19.90
CA PHE A 715 10.56 -6.74 -18.80
C PHE A 715 9.11 -6.46 -18.39
N LEU A 716 8.68 -5.19 -18.42
CA LEU A 716 7.34 -4.78 -18.00
C LEU A 716 6.26 -5.14 -19.03
N THR A 717 6.59 -5.21 -20.33
CA THR A 717 5.72 -5.70 -21.41
C THR A 717 5.90 -7.19 -21.75
N SER A 718 6.85 -7.89 -21.11
CA SER A 718 7.12 -9.30 -21.37
C SER A 718 5.88 -10.19 -21.16
N SER A 719 5.79 -11.32 -21.89
CA SER A 719 4.65 -12.24 -21.79
C SER A 719 4.48 -12.93 -20.43
N ASN A 720 5.43 -12.73 -19.51
CA ASN A 720 5.40 -13.22 -18.13
C ASN A 720 5.02 -12.12 -17.11
N SER A 721 4.90 -10.86 -17.54
CA SER A 721 4.46 -9.77 -16.67
C SER A 721 2.95 -9.88 -16.41
N LYS A 722 2.49 -9.39 -15.25
CA LYS A 722 1.05 -9.32 -14.92
C LYS A 722 0.33 -8.16 -15.62
N ASN A 723 1.01 -7.42 -16.50
CA ASN A 723 0.58 -6.11 -16.99
C ASN A 723 0.08 -6.20 -18.44
N ASP A 724 -1.14 -6.73 -18.63
CA ASP A 724 -1.83 -6.88 -19.92
C ASP A 724 -2.26 -5.55 -20.58
N ARG A 725 -2.19 -4.45 -19.81
CA ARG A 725 -2.72 -3.10 -20.13
C ARG A 725 -1.67 -1.98 -20.20
N LEU A 726 -0.37 -2.31 -20.11
CA LEU A 726 0.72 -1.38 -20.40
C LEU A 726 1.03 -1.37 -21.90
N PHE A 727 1.13 -0.18 -22.50
CA PHE A 727 1.65 0.09 -23.83
C PHE A 727 2.87 1.03 -23.73
N LEU A 728 3.89 0.84 -24.58
CA LEU A 728 5.07 1.70 -24.65
C LEU A 728 5.06 2.53 -25.93
N ALA A 729 5.02 3.86 -25.82
CA ALA A 729 5.03 4.76 -26.98
C ALA A 729 6.45 4.98 -27.55
N ALA A 730 7.47 4.95 -26.68
CA ALA A 730 8.89 4.93 -27.06
C ALA A 730 9.32 3.62 -27.73
N THR A 731 10.46 3.64 -28.41
CA THR A 731 11.20 2.42 -28.73
C THR A 731 11.73 1.77 -27.46
N ASN A 732 11.62 0.46 -27.34
CA ASN A 732 12.11 -0.29 -26.19
C ASN A 732 13.64 -0.52 -26.22
N ASP A 733 14.17 -1.06 -25.12
CA ASP A 733 15.60 -1.37 -24.93
C ASP A 733 16.19 -2.25 -26.04
N GLU A 734 15.38 -3.08 -26.71
CA GLU A 734 15.85 -3.92 -27.80
C GLU A 734 16.38 -3.09 -28.98
N VAL A 735 15.81 -1.91 -29.23
CA VAL A 735 16.34 -0.98 -30.25
C VAL A 735 17.60 -0.29 -29.71
N ALA A 736 17.49 0.38 -28.55
CA ALA A 736 18.55 1.24 -28.03
C ALA A 736 19.85 0.48 -27.68
N ALA A 737 19.75 -0.62 -26.93
CA ALA A 737 20.91 -1.37 -26.48
C ALA A 737 21.59 -2.17 -27.62
N ARG A 738 20.82 -2.65 -28.62
CA ARG A 738 21.43 -3.26 -29.82
C ARG A 738 22.18 -2.22 -30.64
N SER A 739 21.66 -1.00 -30.82
CA SER A 739 22.35 0.09 -31.53
C SER A 739 23.70 0.47 -30.90
N LEU A 740 23.77 0.61 -29.57
CA LEU A 740 25.05 0.87 -28.87
C LEU A 740 26.04 -0.30 -29.02
N ALA A 741 25.55 -1.54 -28.95
CA ALA A 741 26.38 -2.73 -29.12
C ALA A 741 26.97 -2.84 -30.53
N GLU A 742 26.22 -2.44 -31.57
CA GLU A 742 26.73 -2.37 -32.95
C GLU A 742 27.74 -1.24 -33.14
N PHE A 743 27.49 -0.06 -32.60
CA PHE A 743 28.43 1.06 -32.62
C PHE A 743 29.81 0.68 -32.06
N ILE A 744 29.88 0.01 -30.90
CA ILE A 744 31.18 -0.40 -30.35
C ILE A 744 31.80 -1.60 -31.06
N LYS A 745 31.03 -2.54 -31.64
CA LYS A 745 31.59 -3.59 -32.52
C LYS A 745 32.35 -2.96 -33.68
N ASN A 746 31.79 -1.91 -34.31
CA ASN A 746 32.41 -1.22 -35.43
C ASN A 746 33.70 -0.48 -35.00
N ARG A 747 33.74 0.08 -33.78
CA ARG A 747 34.95 0.64 -33.16
C ARG A 747 36.03 -0.43 -32.89
N PHE A 748 35.66 -1.63 -32.42
CA PHE A 748 36.61 -2.73 -32.12
C PHE A 748 37.03 -3.57 -33.35
N ARG A 749 36.31 -3.48 -34.47
CA ARG A 749 36.59 -4.19 -35.73
C ARG A 749 36.69 -5.71 -35.51
N ASN A 750 37.46 -6.40 -36.36
CA ASN A 750 37.61 -7.86 -36.42
C ASN A 750 38.15 -8.54 -35.14
N ARG A 751 38.54 -7.80 -34.08
CA ARG A 751 38.85 -8.43 -32.78
C ARG A 751 37.59 -8.89 -32.05
N GLY A 752 36.46 -8.24 -32.29
CA GLY A 752 35.28 -8.36 -31.45
C GLY A 752 35.46 -7.67 -30.08
N VAL A 753 34.46 -7.86 -29.23
CA VAL A 753 34.35 -7.24 -27.90
C VAL A 753 34.39 -8.34 -26.84
N THR A 754 35.10 -8.11 -25.74
CA THR A 754 35.31 -9.07 -24.65
C THR A 754 34.89 -8.46 -23.32
N ALA A 755 34.62 -9.32 -22.31
CA ALA A 755 34.13 -8.86 -21.00
C ALA A 755 35.09 -7.90 -20.26
N THR A 756 36.39 -7.94 -20.59
CA THR A 756 37.42 -7.04 -20.03
C THR A 756 37.50 -5.67 -20.71
N ASP A 757 36.77 -5.44 -21.81
CA ASP A 757 36.82 -4.17 -22.54
C ASP A 757 35.83 -3.12 -22.00
N ILE A 758 34.86 -3.54 -21.17
CA ILE A 758 33.68 -2.76 -20.76
C ILE A 758 33.40 -2.88 -19.26
N ALA A 759 33.09 -1.75 -18.62
CA ALA A 759 32.33 -1.69 -17.37
C ALA A 759 30.88 -1.23 -17.63
N ILE A 760 29.95 -1.62 -16.76
CA ILE A 760 28.55 -1.17 -16.80
C ILE A 760 28.19 -0.62 -15.41
N ALA A 761 27.82 0.65 -15.33
CA ALA A 761 27.28 1.27 -14.13
C ALA A 761 25.76 1.31 -14.20
N THR A 762 25.09 0.64 -13.26
CA THR A 762 23.64 0.71 -13.07
C THR A 762 23.31 0.40 -11.61
N ASP A 763 22.06 0.56 -11.19
CA ASP A 763 21.59 0.11 -9.87
C ASP A 763 21.66 -1.44 -9.78
N LEU A 764 22.32 -1.98 -8.74
CA LEU A 764 22.44 -3.43 -8.49
C LEU A 764 21.66 -3.89 -7.25
N THR A 765 20.65 -3.13 -6.81
CA THR A 765 19.67 -3.54 -5.80
C THR A 765 18.73 -4.64 -6.34
N ASN A 766 17.78 -5.08 -5.51
CA ASN A 766 17.02 -6.33 -5.74
C ASN A 766 16.05 -6.30 -6.94
N TYR A 767 15.65 -5.13 -7.45
CA TYR A 767 14.72 -5.06 -8.58
C TYR A 767 14.87 -3.76 -9.39
N ASN A 768 15.59 -3.84 -10.51
CA ASN A 768 15.87 -2.74 -11.43
C ASN A 768 15.38 -3.13 -12.85
N PRO A 769 14.07 -2.99 -13.17
CA PRO A 769 13.48 -3.51 -14.40
C PRO A 769 14.01 -2.86 -15.67
N TYR A 770 14.43 -1.59 -15.64
CA TYR A 770 15.03 -0.93 -16.81
C TYR A 770 16.52 -1.24 -16.95
N GLY A 771 17.30 -1.02 -15.89
CA GLY A 771 18.74 -1.24 -15.92
C GLY A 771 19.12 -2.71 -16.10
N GLU A 772 18.35 -3.68 -15.58
CA GLU A 772 18.53 -5.08 -15.96
C GLU A 772 18.17 -5.34 -17.42
N SER A 773 17.03 -4.83 -17.89
CA SER A 773 16.54 -5.05 -19.26
C SER A 773 17.57 -4.55 -20.29
N PHE A 774 17.98 -3.28 -20.21
CA PHE A 774 18.99 -2.66 -21.07
C PHE A 774 20.34 -3.39 -21.02
N LYS A 775 20.86 -3.68 -19.82
CA LYS A 775 22.12 -4.42 -19.59
C LYS A 775 22.08 -5.83 -20.17
N ASN A 776 20.95 -6.52 -20.06
CA ASN A 776 20.79 -7.88 -20.55
C ASN A 776 20.77 -7.91 -22.10
N VAL A 777 20.02 -7.00 -22.73
CA VAL A 777 20.02 -6.85 -24.20
C VAL A 777 21.40 -6.45 -24.72
N PHE A 778 22.06 -5.47 -24.09
CA PHE A 778 23.39 -4.99 -24.49
C PHE A 778 24.43 -6.12 -24.48
N LEU A 779 24.46 -6.91 -23.39
CA LEU A 779 25.38 -8.03 -23.26
C LEU A 779 25.03 -9.22 -24.17
N GLU A 780 23.75 -9.46 -24.48
CA GLU A 780 23.34 -10.42 -25.50
C GLU A 780 23.81 -9.99 -26.89
N ALA A 781 23.57 -8.73 -27.26
CA ALA A 781 23.96 -8.16 -28.54
C ALA A 781 25.49 -8.25 -28.77
N LEU A 782 26.29 -8.14 -27.70
CA LEU A 782 27.75 -8.33 -27.72
C LEU A 782 28.20 -9.81 -27.64
N SER A 783 27.29 -10.77 -27.51
CA SER A 783 27.60 -12.20 -27.25
C SER A 783 28.35 -12.46 -25.93
N LEU A 784 28.13 -11.60 -24.94
CA LEU A 784 28.69 -11.66 -23.58
C LEU A 784 27.67 -12.11 -22.52
N GLN A 785 26.47 -12.56 -22.92
CA GLN A 785 25.40 -12.96 -22.01
C GLN A 785 25.73 -14.17 -21.11
N TYR A 786 26.72 -14.99 -21.52
CA TYR A 786 27.27 -16.08 -20.71
C TYR A 786 28.52 -15.68 -19.90
N GLN A 787 29.00 -14.45 -20.05
CA GLN A 787 30.17 -13.88 -19.37
C GLN A 787 29.81 -12.72 -18.42
N LYS A 788 28.53 -12.58 -18.05
CA LYS A 788 28.00 -11.47 -17.22
C LYS A 788 28.78 -11.22 -15.91
N GLN A 789 29.35 -12.26 -15.31
CA GLN A 789 30.16 -12.16 -14.08
C GLN A 789 31.60 -11.63 -14.32
N ALA A 790 32.10 -11.71 -15.55
CA ALA A 790 33.42 -11.18 -15.93
C ALA A 790 33.36 -9.71 -16.40
N VAL A 791 32.16 -9.20 -16.70
CA VAL A 791 31.92 -7.77 -17.00
C VAL A 791 31.90 -6.99 -15.68
N ILE A 792 32.58 -5.84 -15.64
CA ILE A 792 32.71 -5.06 -14.42
C ILE A 792 31.42 -4.28 -14.15
N GLY A 793 30.59 -4.80 -13.24
CA GLY A 793 29.41 -4.08 -12.72
C GLY A 793 29.79 -3.05 -11.66
N CYS A 794 29.49 -1.77 -11.93
CA CYS A 794 29.54 -0.66 -10.97
C CYS A 794 28.12 -0.37 -10.49
N ASP A 795 27.96 -0.01 -9.21
CA ASP A 795 26.67 0.01 -8.53
C ASP A 795 26.21 1.45 -8.24
N LEU A 796 25.31 2.00 -9.07
CA LEU A 796 24.89 3.40 -8.96
C LEU A 796 24.07 3.70 -7.70
N SER A 797 23.58 2.69 -6.97
CA SER A 797 22.88 2.89 -5.69
C SER A 797 23.83 3.11 -4.50
N LYS A 798 25.14 3.25 -4.73
CA LYS A 798 26.16 3.38 -3.68
C LYS A 798 26.92 4.69 -3.76
N GLN A 799 27.03 5.38 -2.62
CA GLN A 799 27.88 6.57 -2.48
C GLN A 799 29.36 6.29 -2.80
N SER A 800 29.82 5.05 -2.61
CA SER A 800 31.18 4.59 -2.95
C SER A 800 31.41 4.31 -4.44
N VAL A 801 30.39 4.42 -5.31
CA VAL A 801 30.49 3.96 -6.71
C VAL A 801 31.66 4.59 -7.47
N VAL A 802 32.01 5.84 -7.17
CA VAL A 802 33.13 6.52 -7.81
C VAL A 802 34.45 5.81 -7.47
N SER A 803 34.79 5.60 -6.20
CA SER A 803 36.01 4.87 -5.82
C SER A 803 36.01 3.44 -6.36
N ASP A 804 34.87 2.75 -6.24
CA ASP A 804 34.77 1.32 -6.50
C ASP A 804 34.84 1.03 -8.01
N CYS A 805 34.20 1.87 -8.83
CA CYS A 805 34.24 1.77 -10.28
C CYS A 805 35.60 2.20 -10.84
N LEU A 806 36.20 3.27 -10.31
CA LEU A 806 37.54 3.71 -10.71
C LEU A 806 38.62 2.69 -10.35
N GLN A 807 38.53 2.03 -9.19
CA GLN A 807 39.48 1.00 -8.78
C GLN A 807 39.37 -0.27 -9.64
N ARG A 808 38.14 -0.71 -9.95
CA ARG A 808 37.90 -1.97 -10.69
C ARG A 808 38.05 -1.78 -12.20
N GLY A 809 37.58 -0.66 -12.75
CA GLY A 809 37.57 -0.36 -14.18
C GLY A 809 38.89 0.13 -14.78
N GLN A 810 40.02 0.09 -14.06
CA GLN A 810 41.31 0.63 -14.56
C GLN A 810 41.79 0.00 -15.89
N ALA A 811 41.32 -1.21 -16.22
CA ALA A 811 41.69 -1.93 -17.43
C ALA A 811 40.65 -1.88 -18.57
N VAL A 812 39.44 -1.34 -18.34
CA VAL A 812 38.39 -1.27 -19.38
C VAL A 812 38.61 -0.05 -20.28
N GLN A 813 38.11 -0.12 -21.52
CA GLN A 813 38.15 1.01 -22.45
C GLN A 813 36.84 1.81 -22.44
N TRP A 814 35.70 1.15 -22.19
CA TRP A 814 34.38 1.77 -22.22
C TRP A 814 33.64 1.62 -20.89
N LEU A 815 32.84 2.63 -20.54
CA LEU A 815 31.83 2.55 -19.47
C LEU A 815 30.45 2.81 -20.08
N LEU A 816 29.51 1.89 -19.86
CA LEU A 816 28.09 2.10 -20.13
C LEU A 816 27.40 2.58 -18.86
N LEU A 817 26.79 3.76 -18.91
CA LEU A 817 25.99 4.37 -17.86
C LEU A 817 24.51 4.04 -18.07
N ILE A 818 23.86 3.47 -17.05
CA ILE A 818 22.42 3.17 -17.03
C ILE A 818 21.82 3.63 -15.67
N PRO A 819 21.71 4.94 -15.42
CA PRO A 819 20.93 5.47 -14.30
C PRO A 819 19.43 5.27 -14.53
N THR A 820 18.69 5.01 -13.47
CA THR A 820 17.28 4.60 -13.45
C THR A 820 16.36 5.67 -12.88
N VAL A 821 16.77 6.23 -11.72
CA VAL A 821 16.09 7.30 -10.96
C VAL A 821 17.11 8.34 -10.49
N GLU A 822 16.64 9.50 -10.02
CA GLU A 822 17.47 10.68 -9.68
C GLU A 822 18.73 10.40 -8.83
N GLU A 823 18.67 9.59 -7.77
CA GLU A 823 19.86 9.27 -6.96
C GLU A 823 20.97 8.63 -7.80
N THR A 824 20.59 7.67 -8.65
CA THR A 824 21.51 6.97 -9.55
C THR A 824 22.03 7.89 -10.66
N MET A 825 21.24 8.90 -11.06
CA MET A 825 21.64 9.92 -12.02
C MET A 825 22.74 10.81 -11.44
N GLN A 826 22.57 11.31 -10.21
CA GLN A 826 23.61 12.07 -9.52
C GLN A 826 24.90 11.26 -9.36
N ASN A 827 24.81 9.96 -9.11
CA ASN A 827 25.97 9.08 -9.01
C ASN A 827 26.61 8.76 -10.37
N ALA A 828 25.84 8.76 -11.47
CA ALA A 828 26.36 8.69 -12.83
C ALA A 828 27.10 9.97 -13.24
N LEU A 829 26.58 11.16 -12.89
CA LEU A 829 27.26 12.44 -13.13
C LEU A 829 28.62 12.51 -12.45
N LYS A 830 28.71 12.12 -11.18
CA LYS A 830 29.98 12.02 -10.43
C LYS A 830 30.99 11.06 -11.10
N LEU A 831 30.53 9.98 -11.73
CA LEU A 831 31.38 9.06 -12.51
C LEU A 831 31.91 9.71 -13.80
N ILE A 832 31.14 10.58 -14.46
CA ILE A 832 31.63 11.34 -15.63
C ILE A 832 32.69 12.34 -15.18
N GLU A 833 32.41 13.17 -14.18
CA GLU A 833 33.35 14.19 -13.65
C GLU A 833 34.71 13.59 -13.30
N ASN A 834 34.71 12.39 -12.69
CA ASN A 834 35.91 11.69 -12.24
C ASN A 834 36.45 10.68 -13.28
N ASN A 835 35.89 10.62 -14.49
CA ASN A 835 36.30 9.65 -15.52
C ASN A 835 37.79 9.82 -15.91
N PRO A 836 38.64 8.81 -15.71
CA PRO A 836 40.09 8.96 -15.86
C PRO A 836 40.55 8.89 -17.32
N ARG A 837 39.77 8.20 -18.19
CA ARG A 837 40.01 8.08 -19.65
C ARG A 837 39.02 7.18 -20.43
N TRP A 838 37.97 6.65 -19.83
CA TRP A 838 37.05 5.74 -20.53
C TRP A 838 36.26 6.47 -21.61
N ASN A 839 35.97 5.79 -22.72
CA ASN A 839 34.92 6.24 -23.62
C ASN A 839 33.55 5.94 -22.98
N LEU A 840 32.58 6.84 -23.11
CA LEU A 840 31.27 6.67 -22.48
C LEU A 840 30.18 6.23 -23.46
N LEU A 841 29.34 5.31 -23.00
CA LEU A 841 28.03 5.00 -23.58
C LEU A 841 26.94 5.35 -22.55
N GLY A 842 25.76 5.73 -23.03
CA GLY A 842 24.60 6.00 -22.19
C GLY A 842 23.32 5.36 -22.73
N SER A 843 22.48 4.85 -21.83
CA SER A 843 21.09 4.51 -22.11
C SER A 843 20.23 5.76 -22.30
N ASP A 844 19.00 5.62 -22.81
CA ASP A 844 18.13 6.76 -23.14
C ASP A 844 17.87 7.72 -21.96
N SER A 845 17.88 7.22 -20.72
CA SER A 845 17.86 8.04 -19.51
C SER A 845 18.98 9.07 -19.40
N THR A 846 20.19 8.82 -19.96
CA THR A 846 21.28 9.81 -19.98
C THR A 846 21.12 10.85 -21.09
N PHE A 847 19.99 10.89 -21.80
CA PHE A 847 19.57 12.08 -22.56
C PHE A 847 18.97 13.09 -21.58
N ASP A 848 19.87 13.74 -20.85
CA ASP A 848 19.62 14.67 -19.75
C ASP A 848 20.62 15.82 -19.89
N GLN A 849 20.21 17.06 -19.64
CA GLN A 849 21.07 18.23 -19.87
C GLN A 849 22.27 18.27 -18.92
N ARG A 850 22.17 17.65 -17.74
CA ARG A 850 23.28 17.54 -16.77
C ARG A 850 24.46 16.71 -17.32
N MET A 851 24.21 15.89 -18.34
CA MET A 851 25.24 15.10 -19.03
C MET A 851 26.04 15.93 -20.06
N LEU A 852 25.63 17.15 -20.39
CA LEU A 852 26.27 18.04 -21.38
C LEU A 852 27.51 18.75 -20.82
N THR A 853 28.47 17.98 -20.32
CA THR A 853 29.71 18.50 -19.72
C THR A 853 30.90 18.41 -20.68
N GLU A 854 31.91 19.27 -20.47
CA GLU A 854 33.21 19.16 -21.17
C GLU A 854 33.80 17.75 -21.04
N GLN A 855 33.63 17.11 -19.88
CA GLN A 855 34.18 15.78 -19.63
C GLN A 855 33.38 14.68 -20.36
N ALA A 856 32.07 14.81 -20.53
CA ALA A 856 31.28 13.92 -21.38
C ALA A 856 31.69 14.04 -22.86
N TYR A 857 31.90 15.27 -23.36
CA TYR A 857 32.42 15.54 -24.70
C TYR A 857 33.82 14.93 -24.91
N LYS A 858 34.77 15.19 -23.99
CA LYS A 858 36.13 14.60 -24.00
C LYS A 858 36.12 13.07 -24.00
N SER A 859 35.09 12.46 -23.43
CA SER A 859 34.91 11.00 -23.32
C SER A 859 34.11 10.39 -24.47
N GLU A 860 33.80 11.16 -25.52
CA GLU A 860 32.88 10.79 -26.60
C GLU A 860 31.56 10.14 -26.13
N LEU A 861 30.85 10.73 -25.15
CA LEU A 861 29.57 10.17 -24.68
C LEU A 861 28.57 10.00 -25.83
N VAL A 862 28.27 8.73 -26.16
CA VAL A 862 27.24 8.34 -27.14
C VAL A 862 26.04 7.73 -26.43
N VAL A 863 24.86 8.26 -26.71
CA VAL A 863 23.58 7.86 -26.10
C VAL A 863 22.66 7.31 -27.19
N ALA A 864 21.91 6.24 -26.91
CA ALA A 864 20.84 5.77 -27.78
C ALA A 864 19.49 6.31 -27.29
N VAL A 865 18.69 6.87 -28.21
CA VAL A 865 17.38 7.49 -27.90
C VAL A 865 16.33 7.17 -28.96
N PRO A 866 15.02 7.17 -28.64
CA PRO A 866 13.96 6.94 -29.62
C PRO A 866 13.95 7.94 -30.79
N TRP A 867 14.37 9.19 -30.52
CA TRP A 867 14.51 10.27 -31.49
C TRP A 867 15.61 11.26 -31.06
N GLY A 868 16.22 11.91 -32.04
CA GLY A 868 17.11 13.05 -31.84
C GLY A 868 16.97 13.98 -33.03
N ARG A 869 17.05 15.29 -32.77
CA ARG A 869 16.86 16.37 -33.75
C ARG A 869 17.67 16.15 -35.03
N ASP A 870 17.03 16.38 -36.16
CA ASP A 870 17.62 16.29 -37.51
C ASP A 870 18.12 17.68 -37.97
N GLU A 871 18.73 17.77 -39.15
CA GLU A 871 19.16 19.06 -39.75
C GLU A 871 17.96 19.95 -40.14
N PHE A 872 16.78 19.34 -40.34
CA PHE A 872 15.55 20.02 -40.75
C PHE A 872 14.49 19.99 -39.62
N GLU A 873 13.90 21.15 -39.32
CA GLU A 873 12.83 21.32 -38.34
C GLU A 873 11.55 20.59 -38.81
N SER A 874 10.99 19.73 -37.96
CA SER A 874 9.79 18.93 -38.29
C SER A 874 8.47 19.69 -38.08
N ASP A 875 7.38 19.24 -38.72
CA ASP A 875 6.02 19.77 -38.50
C ASP A 875 5.61 19.79 -37.02
N PHE A 876 6.12 18.85 -36.22
CA PHE A 876 5.93 18.83 -34.77
C PHE A 876 6.66 19.99 -34.08
N GLU A 877 7.94 20.21 -34.40
CA GLU A 877 8.75 21.28 -33.81
C GLU A 877 8.26 22.67 -34.24
N ILE A 878 7.74 22.82 -35.47
CA ILE A 878 7.10 24.05 -35.94
C ILE A 878 5.88 24.37 -35.07
N LYS A 879 4.96 23.42 -34.89
CA LYS A 879 3.76 23.59 -34.04
C LYS A 879 4.09 23.83 -32.58
N ALA A 880 5.09 23.13 -32.05
CA ALA A 880 5.53 23.32 -30.67
C ALA A 880 6.13 24.72 -30.48
N SER A 881 6.97 25.18 -31.42
CA SER A 881 7.54 26.54 -31.41
C SER A 881 6.47 27.62 -31.57
N GLU A 882 5.42 27.36 -32.33
CA GLU A 882 4.26 28.26 -32.47
C GLU A 882 3.50 28.41 -31.15
N LEU A 883 3.32 27.32 -30.38
CA LEU A 883 2.58 27.35 -29.12
C LEU A 883 3.43 27.90 -27.95
N PHE A 884 4.61 27.32 -27.73
CA PHE A 884 5.45 27.59 -26.55
C PHE A 884 6.47 28.74 -26.75
N GLY A 885 6.53 29.34 -27.94
CA GLY A 885 7.43 30.46 -28.27
C GLY A 885 8.91 30.11 -28.42
N VAL A 886 9.34 28.90 -28.01
CA VAL A 886 10.75 28.45 -28.02
C VAL A 886 11.05 27.49 -29.18
N LYS A 887 12.25 27.59 -29.77
CA LYS A 887 12.71 26.70 -30.88
C LYS A 887 13.53 25.49 -30.42
N GLN A 888 13.78 25.35 -29.12
CA GLN A 888 14.55 24.28 -28.49
C GLN A 888 13.86 23.84 -27.20
N GLY A 889 14.39 22.83 -26.50
CA GLY A 889 13.72 22.24 -25.33
C GLY A 889 12.67 21.18 -25.68
N TYR A 890 12.74 20.61 -26.89
CA TYR A 890 11.94 19.45 -27.31
C TYR A 890 12.83 18.21 -27.35
N SER A 891 12.43 17.19 -26.59
CA SER A 891 13.14 15.91 -26.53
C SER A 891 12.30 14.78 -27.12
N TRP A 892 12.89 13.59 -27.19
CA TRP A 892 12.16 12.37 -27.50
C TRP A 892 11.01 12.10 -26.52
N ARG A 893 11.09 12.56 -25.25
CA ARG A 893 10.01 12.47 -24.27
C ARG A 893 8.82 13.37 -24.64
N THR A 894 9.08 14.54 -25.21
CA THR A 894 8.03 15.43 -25.75
C THR A 894 7.30 14.79 -26.93
N LEU A 895 8.04 14.18 -27.86
CA LEU A 895 7.45 13.49 -29.02
C LEU A 895 6.68 12.22 -28.58
N THR A 896 7.18 11.46 -27.59
CA THR A 896 6.47 10.26 -27.12
C THR A 896 5.26 10.58 -26.22
N ALA A 897 5.26 11.68 -25.47
CA ALA A 897 4.07 12.14 -24.73
C ALA A 897 2.97 12.66 -25.67
N TYR A 898 3.36 13.30 -26.78
CA TYR A 898 2.45 13.59 -27.89
C TYR A 898 1.89 12.30 -28.49
N ASP A 899 2.74 11.35 -28.89
CA ASP A 899 2.30 10.05 -29.44
C ASP A 899 1.39 9.28 -28.47
N SER A 900 1.69 9.29 -27.17
CA SER A 900 0.86 8.68 -26.11
C SER A 900 -0.53 9.31 -26.06
N THR A 901 -0.61 10.62 -26.19
CA THR A 901 -1.88 11.34 -26.22
C THR A 901 -2.65 11.10 -27.52
N LYS A 902 -1.98 11.15 -28.68
CA LYS A 902 -2.55 10.86 -30.00
C LYS A 902 -3.10 9.44 -30.09
N THR A 903 -2.46 8.50 -29.40
CA THR A 903 -2.90 7.11 -29.24
C THR A 903 -4.27 7.01 -28.53
N ILE A 904 -4.49 7.80 -27.47
CA ILE A 904 -5.79 7.90 -26.81
C ILE A 904 -6.82 8.60 -27.71
N ILE A 905 -6.44 9.73 -28.33
CA ILE A 905 -7.33 10.51 -29.22
C ILE A 905 -7.85 9.61 -30.36
N LYS A 906 -6.97 8.88 -31.05
CA LYS A 906 -7.34 7.93 -32.11
C LYS A 906 -8.30 6.85 -31.62
N SER A 907 -8.08 6.35 -30.41
CA SER A 907 -8.98 5.36 -29.80
C SER A 907 -10.37 5.95 -29.54
N LEU A 908 -10.45 7.16 -28.98
CA LEU A 908 -11.71 7.88 -28.77
C LEU A 908 -12.42 8.17 -30.11
N ASP A 909 -11.69 8.57 -31.14
CA ASP A 909 -12.24 8.85 -32.47
C ASP A 909 -12.93 7.61 -33.08
N GLU A 910 -12.32 6.44 -32.96
CA GLU A 910 -12.88 5.17 -33.45
C GLU A 910 -14.01 4.60 -32.57
N LEU A 911 -14.10 5.06 -31.31
CA LEU A 911 -15.15 4.70 -30.36
C LEU A 911 -16.37 5.66 -30.41
N ALA A 912 -16.70 6.24 -31.56
CA ALA A 912 -17.78 7.22 -31.73
C ALA A 912 -19.22 6.68 -31.46
N HIS A 913 -19.58 6.46 -30.19
CA HIS A 913 -20.85 5.88 -29.75
C HIS A 913 -21.84 6.97 -29.30
N ASN A 914 -22.67 7.48 -30.22
CA ASN A 914 -23.89 8.26 -29.93
C ASN A 914 -23.73 9.37 -28.85
N HIS A 915 -22.65 10.17 -28.93
CA HIS A 915 -22.31 11.24 -27.98
C HIS A 915 -22.25 10.81 -26.50
N LYS A 916 -21.77 9.59 -26.22
CA LYS A 916 -21.45 9.13 -24.84
C LYS A 916 -19.96 9.27 -24.52
N PRO A 917 -19.59 9.48 -23.23
CA PRO A 917 -18.24 9.23 -22.76
C PRO A 917 -17.83 7.77 -23.00
N ALA A 918 -16.56 7.53 -23.33
CA ALA A 918 -16.04 6.17 -23.45
C ALA A 918 -15.78 5.55 -22.07
N THR A 919 -15.49 4.25 -22.03
CA THR A 919 -15.05 3.53 -20.82
C THR A 919 -13.61 3.03 -20.94
N ARG A 920 -12.96 2.77 -19.78
CA ARG A 920 -11.60 2.19 -19.71
C ARG A 920 -11.45 0.91 -20.56
N SER A 921 -12.47 0.03 -20.53
CA SER A 921 -12.50 -1.20 -21.30
C SER A 921 -12.59 -0.96 -22.80
N GLU A 922 -13.40 0.01 -23.26
CA GLU A 922 -13.52 0.33 -24.69
C GLU A 922 -12.22 0.91 -25.24
N VAL A 923 -11.58 1.84 -24.50
CA VAL A 923 -10.27 2.41 -24.89
C VAL A 923 -9.21 1.31 -24.97
N TYR A 924 -9.13 0.42 -23.97
CA TYR A 924 -8.24 -0.74 -24.04
C TYR A 924 -8.54 -1.66 -25.25
N GLN A 925 -9.81 -2.00 -25.49
CA GLN A 925 -10.21 -2.88 -26.60
C GLN A 925 -9.93 -2.28 -27.98
N GLN A 926 -9.87 -0.95 -28.11
CA GLN A 926 -9.49 -0.28 -29.36
C GLN A 926 -7.97 -0.30 -29.57
N LEU A 927 -7.19 -0.05 -28.50
CA LEU A 927 -5.72 -0.09 -28.51
C LEU A 927 -5.16 -1.51 -28.72
N ALA A 928 -5.81 -2.52 -28.13
CA ALA A 928 -5.35 -3.89 -28.11
C ALA A 928 -5.58 -4.67 -29.43
N LYS A 929 -6.08 -4.03 -30.50
CA LYS A 929 -6.36 -4.67 -31.80
C LYS A 929 -5.06 -4.95 -32.57
N PRO A 930 -4.53 -6.20 -32.60
CA PRO A 930 -3.15 -6.43 -33.00
C PRO A 930 -2.98 -6.23 -34.50
N ASN A 931 -2.08 -5.33 -34.90
CA ASN A 931 -1.82 -4.91 -36.28
C ASN A 931 -2.95 -4.10 -36.97
N GLU A 932 -4.09 -3.86 -36.31
CA GLU A 932 -5.17 -3.00 -36.82
C GLU A 932 -5.06 -1.56 -36.29
N PHE A 933 -4.62 -1.37 -35.05
CA PHE A 933 -4.44 -0.03 -34.49
C PHE A 933 -3.31 0.73 -35.20
N ILE A 934 -3.64 1.89 -35.77
CA ILE A 934 -2.71 2.81 -36.42
C ILE A 934 -3.12 4.24 -36.06
N ALA A 935 -2.20 5.04 -35.52
CA ALA A 935 -2.42 6.47 -35.24
C ALA A 935 -1.30 7.33 -35.84
N ASP A 936 -1.60 8.60 -36.12
CA ASP A 936 -0.60 9.59 -36.56
C ASP A 936 0.14 10.16 -35.35
N GLY A 937 1.47 10.27 -35.45
CA GLY A 937 2.37 10.72 -34.40
C GLY A 937 3.51 11.62 -34.91
N ALA A 938 4.43 11.99 -34.03
CA ALA A 938 5.58 12.85 -34.30
C ALA A 938 6.88 12.07 -34.60
N LEU A 939 7.00 10.82 -34.14
CA LEU A 939 8.24 10.06 -34.29
C LEU A 939 8.45 9.48 -35.70
N GLY A 940 9.62 9.73 -36.28
CA GLY A 940 10.07 9.14 -37.54
C GLY A 940 9.13 9.47 -38.72
N PRO A 941 8.61 8.48 -39.47
CA PRO A 941 7.61 8.70 -40.52
C PRO A 941 6.18 8.93 -39.96
N GLY A 942 6.07 9.46 -38.74
CA GLY A 942 4.82 9.92 -38.14
C GLY A 942 3.76 8.84 -37.87
N THR A 943 4.15 7.57 -37.72
CA THR A 943 3.20 6.45 -37.55
C THR A 943 3.36 5.75 -36.21
N ILE A 944 2.25 5.53 -35.50
CA ILE A 944 2.15 4.79 -34.24
C ILE A 944 1.46 3.44 -34.49
N LYS A 945 2.11 2.35 -34.09
CA LYS A 945 1.57 0.97 -34.09
C LYS A 945 2.16 0.20 -32.92
N PHE A 946 1.42 -0.77 -32.39
CA PHE A 946 1.87 -1.64 -31.31
C PHE A 946 1.96 -3.10 -31.75
N ASP A 947 2.96 -3.82 -31.23
CA ASP A 947 3.11 -5.25 -31.44
C ASP A 947 2.18 -6.06 -30.51
N LYS A 948 2.21 -7.39 -30.62
CA LYS A 948 1.45 -8.31 -29.75
C LYS A 948 1.80 -8.21 -28.25
N ASN A 949 2.94 -7.60 -27.90
CA ASN A 949 3.40 -7.38 -26.54
C ASN A 949 3.12 -5.93 -26.07
N ARG A 950 2.47 -5.10 -26.92
CA ARG A 950 2.14 -3.68 -26.70
C ARG A 950 3.35 -2.73 -26.73
N ASN A 951 4.48 -3.17 -27.30
CA ASN A 951 5.62 -2.31 -27.60
C ASN A 951 5.39 -1.51 -28.90
N ARG A 952 5.94 -0.29 -29.00
CA ARG A 952 6.02 0.45 -30.27
C ARG A 952 6.71 -0.40 -31.34
N VAL A 953 6.07 -0.61 -32.48
CA VAL A 953 6.66 -1.33 -33.62
C VAL A 953 7.83 -0.51 -34.20
N PRO A 954 9.06 -1.06 -34.27
CA PRO A 954 10.18 -0.37 -34.91
C PRO A 954 9.92 -0.17 -36.40
N ILE A 955 10.19 1.05 -36.89
CA ILE A 955 10.10 1.46 -38.30
C ILE A 955 11.33 2.29 -38.64
N GLU A 956 11.68 2.40 -39.92
CA GLU A 956 12.88 3.12 -40.36
C GLU A 956 12.87 4.58 -39.86
N GLY A 957 13.90 4.97 -39.11
CA GLY A 957 14.00 6.28 -38.45
C GLY A 957 13.62 6.32 -36.96
N LEU A 958 13.05 5.23 -36.39
CA LEU A 958 12.94 5.07 -34.94
C LEU A 958 14.23 4.50 -34.35
N GLY A 959 14.70 5.10 -33.25
CA GLY A 959 15.95 4.72 -32.59
C GLY A 959 17.17 5.31 -33.30
N VAL A 960 17.85 6.24 -32.64
CA VAL A 960 19.04 6.92 -33.17
C VAL A 960 20.13 7.00 -32.10
N LEU A 961 21.38 7.08 -32.55
CA LEU A 961 22.49 7.43 -31.67
C LEU A 961 22.71 8.94 -31.72
N VAL A 962 22.90 9.56 -30.57
CA VAL A 962 23.38 10.94 -30.42
C VAL A 962 24.73 10.92 -29.69
N LYS A 963 25.54 11.97 -29.86
CA LYS A 963 26.80 12.17 -29.16
C LYS A 963 26.83 13.58 -28.58
N VAL A 964 27.43 13.76 -27.40
CA VAL A 964 27.78 15.10 -26.90
C VAL A 964 28.87 15.69 -27.80
N GLU A 965 28.59 16.83 -28.43
CA GLU A 965 29.52 17.58 -29.26
C GLU A 965 29.64 19.03 -28.76
N GLN A 966 30.83 19.61 -28.93
CA GLN A 966 31.11 20.98 -28.54
C GLN A 966 30.57 21.97 -29.57
N VAL A 967 29.85 22.99 -29.09
CA VAL A 967 29.40 24.14 -29.88
C VAL A 967 30.02 25.43 -29.36
N VAL A 968 29.98 26.45 -30.22
CA VAL A 968 30.40 27.83 -29.89
C VAL A 968 29.19 28.72 -30.11
N THR A 969 28.78 29.42 -29.05
CA THR A 969 27.60 30.30 -29.05
C THR A 969 27.84 31.54 -29.92
N ARG A 970 26.78 32.32 -30.18
CA ARG A 970 26.91 33.60 -30.91
C ARG A 970 27.72 34.66 -30.15
N THR A 971 27.84 34.51 -28.83
CA THR A 971 28.68 35.33 -27.94
C THR A 971 30.15 34.88 -27.92
N GLY A 972 30.46 33.70 -28.47
CA GLY A 972 31.80 33.12 -28.50
C GLY A 972 32.14 32.24 -27.28
N GLU A 973 31.15 31.95 -26.44
CA GLU A 973 31.27 31.02 -25.31
C GLU A 973 31.22 29.57 -25.80
N VAL A 974 31.77 28.66 -25.00
CA VAL A 974 31.77 27.22 -25.28
C VAL A 974 30.60 26.57 -24.55
N ASP A 975 29.85 25.77 -25.28
CA ASP A 975 28.65 25.08 -24.83
C ASP A 975 28.60 23.66 -25.45
N TYR A 976 27.68 22.80 -25.03
CA TYR A 976 27.62 21.39 -25.43
C TYR A 976 26.19 20.96 -25.77
N GLU A 977 26.01 20.22 -26.86
CA GLU A 977 24.70 19.70 -27.26
C GLU A 977 24.75 18.24 -27.73
N PHE A 978 23.63 17.53 -27.63
CA PHE A 978 23.48 16.20 -28.21
C PHE A 978 23.25 16.29 -29.72
N ARG A 979 24.25 15.93 -30.52
CA ARG A 979 24.15 15.83 -31.98
C ARG A 979 23.88 14.41 -32.44
N ARG A 980 22.92 14.23 -33.35
CA ARG A 980 22.62 12.94 -33.96
C ARG A 980 23.80 12.44 -34.81
N LEU A 981 24.20 11.20 -34.58
CA LEU A 981 25.23 10.53 -35.39
C LEU A 981 24.65 10.10 -36.74
N PRO A 982 25.43 10.16 -37.85
CA PRO A 982 25.00 9.65 -39.14
C PRO A 982 24.66 8.16 -39.07
N SER A 983 23.61 7.73 -39.77
CA SER A 983 23.14 6.34 -39.84
C SER A 983 24.05 5.38 -40.64
N LYS A 984 25.35 5.72 -40.79
CA LYS A 984 26.41 4.96 -41.46
C LYS A 984 27.73 5.18 -40.74
N LEU A 985 28.02 4.35 -39.73
CA LEU A 985 29.26 4.32 -38.95
C LEU A 985 29.72 2.88 -38.69
#